data_AF-A0A951DJ26-F1
#
_entry.id   AF-A0A951DJ26-F1
#
_cell.length_a   1.000
_cell.length_b   1.000
_cell.length_c   1.000
_cell.angle_alpha   90.00
_cell.angle_beta   90.00
_cell.angle_gamma   90.00
#
_symmetry.space_group_name_H-M   'P 1'
#
loop_
_entity.id
_entity.type
_entity.pdbx_description
1 polymer ?
#
loop_
_entity_poly.entity_id
_entity_poly.type
_entity_poly.pdbx_seq_one_letter_code
_entity_poly.pdbx_strand_id
1 'polypeptide(L)'
;MRLKQLALALVLTAAVAPALVAAVCIPPATGVFGNATPPNWWDPIPPQAIYAHHLDDPRWVGAGVLTYGDGTATQADFRALHDNANQNLFLSWRVFLAPAMNANQNTLYVGFERAGGAGPMVISVSLPTLVPSEDVAGSTTANVLNNDGSLGAALNLPWLSNTRVWINNPTANSFAVQMLVPISAVNVSASNFNMWYEVLIGTPSSPQFPFAWPRTSFLGPPSMLGQIATFPVPTSPGAWDAFRLSTGPSDPNCANSGVSLDVYQIGTTNSPSYQVNYSTTLPKPVNTFFARATNNSGAPINAGTLRARFRLANWGSMPGDESSADPNALWATIPGGDDVGNANAIPNATTANASNDNHFDWTLSNADIVPFENGTRSRDNCLLVELTSTTGLTFTNNSIRRNMSFVSASKFVHRAEISIKGLTPIAAVGRDVYLLVETANMPAVVKTPPPPPPPGLLNDPNGHDMTPAQYEAAAAAGRLTEAQMDSVIPTYRVHVFYDSGKAINGHPILIPQGGFGYRVIHNGDLLGWAHETVGEDVTLTQVAPNFYKISHVPNDGVVHVITTIEAREHGQSGPSGAWRFFVDAGGNSPNGALDGRFSINAGLERRLTNNWSIEGILGYHAFDAVIDDVNAWQLSANAKYFFGTSALQPFVNAGVGVYRIDPPDDTEFGFNAGAGLLWNVNPKWGVEAAYNHHSTDPVDWSTLQLGLRWSF
;
A
#
# COMPACT_ATOMS: atom_id res chain seq x y z
N MET A 1 -78.33 -20.03 14.04
CA MET A 1 -77.83 -18.94 14.90
C MET A 1 -76.41 -19.29 15.35
N ARG A 2 -75.37 -18.80 14.65
CA ARG A 2 -73.96 -19.01 15.03
C ARG A 2 -73.21 -17.70 14.80
N LEU A 3 -72.93 -16.97 15.88
CA LEU A 3 -72.02 -15.82 15.87
C LEU A 3 -70.60 -16.35 16.09
N LYS A 4 -69.71 -16.13 15.12
CA LYS A 4 -68.26 -16.28 15.30
C LYS A 4 -67.70 -14.94 15.76
N GLN A 5 -66.98 -14.95 16.89
CA GLN A 5 -66.21 -13.81 17.38
C GLN A 5 -64.97 -13.62 16.51
N LEU A 6 -64.79 -12.40 15.98
CA LEU A 6 -63.58 -11.94 15.33
C LEU A 6 -62.78 -11.14 16.37
N ALA A 7 -61.62 -11.65 16.79
CA ALA A 7 -60.67 -10.91 17.61
C ALA A 7 -59.77 -10.09 16.68
N LEU A 8 -59.88 -8.76 16.75
CA LEU A 8 -59.06 -7.81 16.01
C LEU A 8 -57.77 -7.57 16.80
N ALA A 9 -56.66 -8.17 16.34
CA ALA A 9 -55.33 -7.89 16.87
C ALA A 9 -54.83 -6.55 16.32
N LEU A 10 -54.80 -5.53 17.19
CA LEU A 10 -54.23 -4.22 16.90
C LEU A 10 -52.70 -4.32 17.03
N VAL A 11 -52.00 -4.53 15.91
CA VAL A 11 -50.53 -4.44 15.86
C VAL A 11 -50.16 -2.96 15.85
N LEU A 12 -49.72 -2.46 16.99
CA LEU A 12 -49.17 -1.12 17.13
C LEU A 12 -47.74 -1.13 16.56
N THR A 13 -47.59 -0.86 15.26
CA THR A 13 -46.27 -0.57 14.67
C THR A 13 -45.81 0.78 15.18
N ALA A 14 -44.91 0.79 16.17
CA ALA A 14 -44.17 1.99 16.52
C ALA A 14 -43.35 2.40 15.28
N ALA A 15 -43.70 3.53 14.67
CA ALA A 15 -42.90 4.13 13.61
C ALA A 15 -41.54 4.48 14.22
N VAL A 16 -40.51 3.70 13.87
CA VAL A 16 -39.13 4.08 14.13
C VAL A 16 -38.90 5.34 13.31
N ALA A 17 -38.79 6.49 13.98
CA ALA A 17 -38.40 7.72 13.30
C ALA A 17 -37.04 7.47 12.63
N PRO A 18 -36.88 7.78 11.34
CA PRO A 18 -35.58 7.63 10.69
C PRO A 18 -34.57 8.46 11.48
N ALA A 19 -33.46 7.84 11.88
CA ALA A 19 -32.35 8.57 12.47
C ALA A 19 -31.94 9.66 11.47
N LEU A 20 -31.96 10.92 11.91
CA LEU A 20 -31.46 12.03 11.11
C LEU A 20 -29.99 11.75 10.79
N VAL A 21 -29.67 11.55 9.51
CA VAL A 21 -28.28 11.45 9.05
C VAL A 21 -27.60 12.78 9.40
N ALA A 22 -26.57 12.71 10.23
CA ALA A 22 -25.82 13.90 10.64
C ALA A 22 -25.14 14.53 9.41
N ALA A 23 -25.33 15.82 9.20
CA ALA A 23 -24.72 16.54 8.07
C ALA A 23 -23.19 16.55 8.19
N VAL A 24 -22.48 16.50 7.05
CA VAL A 24 -21.02 16.64 7.01
C VAL A 24 -20.65 18.08 7.32
N CYS A 25 -19.85 18.31 8.36
CA CYS A 25 -19.51 19.64 8.83
C CYS A 25 -18.25 20.20 8.16
N ILE A 26 -18.39 21.43 7.66
CA ILE A 26 -17.35 22.23 7.04
C ILE A 26 -16.96 23.34 8.02
N PRO A 27 -15.76 23.32 8.61
CA PRO A 27 -15.30 24.32 9.56
C PRO A 27 -14.86 25.63 8.88
N PRO A 28 -14.88 26.76 9.62
CA PRO A 28 -14.36 28.02 9.12
C PRO A 28 -12.83 27.93 8.98
N ALA A 29 -12.29 28.55 7.94
CA ALA A 29 -10.85 28.68 7.75
C ALA A 29 -10.27 29.63 8.81
N THR A 30 -9.46 29.09 9.71
CA THR A 30 -8.78 29.87 10.76
C THR A 30 -7.36 30.29 10.38
N GLY A 31 -6.83 29.73 9.29
CA GLY A 31 -5.44 29.89 8.88
C GLY A 31 -4.45 29.25 9.86
N VAL A 32 -3.18 29.69 9.78
CA VAL A 32 -2.06 29.25 10.62
C VAL A 32 -1.43 30.44 11.36
N PHE A 33 -0.58 30.17 12.35
CA PHE A 33 0.14 31.25 13.05
C PHE A 33 0.94 32.12 12.07
N GLY A 34 0.75 33.44 12.14
CA GLY A 34 1.35 34.40 11.19
C GLY A 34 0.60 34.56 9.86
N ASN A 35 -0.42 33.73 9.58
CA ASN A 35 -1.28 33.85 8.41
C ASN A 35 -2.71 33.34 8.68
N ALA A 36 -3.58 34.24 9.14
CA ALA A 36 -4.98 33.93 9.49
C ALA A 36 -5.95 33.88 8.29
N THR A 37 -5.43 33.77 7.06
CA THR A 37 -6.28 33.69 5.85
C THR A 37 -6.58 32.25 5.46
N PRO A 38 -7.63 32.00 4.65
CA PRO A 38 -7.84 30.69 4.03
C PRO A 38 -6.71 30.29 3.06
N PRO A 39 -6.64 29.01 2.64
CA PRO A 39 -5.78 28.61 1.53
C PRO A 39 -6.02 29.47 0.27
N ASN A 40 -4.96 29.78 -0.48
CA ASN A 40 -5.07 30.60 -1.69
C ASN A 40 -4.19 30.04 -2.81
N TRP A 41 -4.84 29.48 -3.83
CA TRP A 41 -4.22 28.90 -5.03
C TRP A 41 -4.63 29.58 -6.34
N TRP A 42 -5.64 30.44 -6.34
CA TRP A 42 -6.19 31.03 -7.56
C TRP A 42 -5.62 32.42 -7.87
N ASP A 43 -5.08 33.10 -6.86
CA ASP A 43 -4.55 34.45 -6.98
C ASP A 43 -3.17 34.41 -7.67
N PRO A 44 -2.98 35.09 -8.82
CA PRO A 44 -1.69 35.14 -9.51
C PRO A 44 -0.63 35.95 -8.76
N ILE A 45 -1.02 36.82 -7.82
CA ILE A 45 -0.10 37.60 -6.97
C ILE A 45 -0.61 37.53 -5.52
N PRO A 46 -0.49 36.36 -4.89
CA PRO A 46 -1.05 36.16 -3.57
C PRO A 46 -0.34 37.03 -2.54
N PRO A 47 -1.05 37.54 -1.51
CA PRO A 47 -0.47 38.33 -0.43
C PRO A 47 0.71 37.66 0.29
N GLN A 48 0.84 36.33 0.15
CA GLN A 48 1.89 35.53 0.75
C GLN A 48 2.45 34.50 -0.25
N ALA A 49 3.50 34.89 -0.99
CA ALA A 49 4.09 34.09 -2.06
C ALA A 49 4.68 32.73 -1.62
N ILE A 50 5.01 32.54 -0.33
CA ILE A 50 5.67 31.31 0.16
C ILE A 50 4.73 30.10 0.32
N TYR A 51 3.42 30.32 0.38
CA TYR A 51 2.41 29.25 0.46
C TYR A 51 1.51 29.21 -0.77
N ALA A 52 1.78 30.11 -1.72
CA ALA A 52 1.09 30.20 -2.98
C ALA A 52 1.40 28.99 -3.86
N HIS A 53 0.41 28.54 -4.61
CA HIS A 53 0.58 27.45 -5.57
C HIS A 53 1.07 26.12 -4.96
N HIS A 54 0.70 25.82 -3.72
CA HIS A 54 0.99 24.54 -3.08
C HIS A 54 -0.28 23.74 -2.79
N LEU A 55 -0.32 22.49 -3.25
CA LEU A 55 -1.42 21.56 -2.98
C LEU A 55 -1.67 21.40 -1.47
N ASP A 56 -0.60 21.17 -0.71
CA ASP A 56 -0.65 20.98 0.75
C ASP A 56 -0.39 22.28 1.52
N ASP A 57 -1.12 23.34 1.15
CA ASP A 57 -1.13 24.59 1.91
C ASP A 57 -1.42 24.33 3.40
N PRO A 58 -0.54 24.72 4.33
CA PRO A 58 -0.72 24.44 5.76
C PRO A 58 -1.99 25.06 6.34
N ARG A 59 -2.61 26.03 5.66
CA ARG A 59 -3.91 26.62 6.04
C ARG A 59 -5.10 25.69 5.86
N TRP A 60 -4.92 24.50 5.28
CA TRP A 60 -5.90 23.41 5.33
C TRP A 60 -6.07 22.82 6.74
N VAL A 61 -5.29 23.26 7.73
CA VAL A 61 -5.42 22.85 9.12
C VAL A 61 -6.87 22.99 9.62
N GLY A 62 -7.36 21.93 10.27
CA GLY A 62 -8.71 21.91 10.84
C GLY A 62 -9.84 21.74 9.83
N ALA A 63 -9.55 21.52 8.54
CA ALA A 63 -10.57 21.24 7.52
C ALA A 63 -11.44 20.02 7.85
N GLY A 64 -12.69 20.04 7.42
CA GLY A 64 -13.53 18.85 7.43
C GLY A 64 -12.98 17.86 6.40
N VAL A 65 -12.79 16.60 6.77
CA VAL A 65 -12.17 15.59 5.91
C VAL A 65 -13.06 14.37 5.78
N LEU A 66 -13.28 13.91 4.54
CA LEU A 66 -13.83 12.61 4.23
C LEU A 66 -12.73 11.80 3.54
N THR A 67 -12.27 10.72 4.18
CA THR A 67 -11.20 9.88 3.64
C THR A 67 -11.76 8.63 2.96
N TYR A 68 -11.14 8.21 1.86
CA TYR A 68 -11.35 6.94 1.19
C TYR A 68 -10.09 6.12 1.42
N GLY A 69 -10.11 5.32 2.47
CA GLY A 69 -8.99 4.49 2.87
C GLY A 69 -9.49 3.16 3.39
N ASP A 70 -8.56 2.20 3.39
CA ASP A 70 -8.82 0.83 3.80
C ASP A 70 -8.00 0.44 5.03
N GLY A 71 -7.41 1.40 5.74
CA GLY A 71 -6.51 1.12 6.86
C GLY A 71 -5.10 0.67 6.42
N THR A 72 -4.86 0.40 5.14
CA THR A 72 -3.53 0.16 4.58
C THR A 72 -2.96 1.43 3.94
N ALA A 73 -3.83 2.18 3.28
CA ALA A 73 -3.52 3.49 2.71
C ALA A 73 -4.77 4.36 2.62
N THR A 74 -4.55 5.67 2.52
CA THR A 74 -5.58 6.59 2.01
C THR A 74 -5.45 6.61 0.49
N GLN A 75 -6.49 6.18 -0.22
CA GLN A 75 -6.52 6.12 -1.68
C GLN A 75 -7.01 7.44 -2.28
N ALA A 76 -7.97 8.10 -1.60
CA ALA A 76 -8.38 9.46 -1.88
C ALA A 76 -8.91 10.15 -0.61
N ASP A 77 -9.01 11.47 -0.64
CA ASP A 77 -9.80 12.21 0.34
C ASP A 77 -10.44 13.46 -0.23
N PHE A 78 -11.41 13.97 0.51
CA PHE A 78 -12.05 15.23 0.31
C PHE A 78 -11.79 16.10 1.54
N ARG A 79 -11.41 17.36 1.32
CA ARG A 79 -11.25 18.38 2.35
C ARG A 79 -12.14 19.57 2.05
N ALA A 80 -12.71 20.16 3.09
CA ALA A 80 -13.51 21.36 2.98
C ALA A 80 -13.24 22.37 4.10
N LEU A 81 -13.20 23.65 3.72
CA LEU A 81 -13.24 24.82 4.61
C LEU A 81 -14.24 25.84 4.07
N HIS A 82 -14.68 26.77 4.92
CA HIS A 82 -15.43 27.94 4.47
C HIS A 82 -14.87 29.23 5.06
N ASP A 83 -15.14 30.35 4.40
CA ASP A 83 -14.84 31.69 4.93
C ASP A 83 -16.12 32.48 5.12
N ASN A 84 -16.39 32.84 6.38
CA ASN A 84 -17.52 33.68 6.77
C ASN A 84 -17.44 35.09 6.19
N ALA A 85 -16.23 35.65 6.01
CA ALA A 85 -16.06 37.02 5.58
C ALA A 85 -16.33 37.18 4.08
N ASN A 86 -15.73 36.33 3.24
CA ASN A 86 -15.86 36.40 1.79
C ASN A 86 -16.95 35.48 1.22
N GLN A 87 -17.64 34.71 2.07
CA GLN A 87 -18.73 33.81 1.69
C GLN A 87 -18.29 32.80 0.61
N ASN A 88 -17.17 32.12 0.84
CA ASN A 88 -16.60 31.12 -0.08
C ASN A 88 -16.45 29.75 0.59
N LEU A 89 -16.62 28.70 -0.20
CA LEU A 89 -16.22 27.33 0.11
C LEU A 89 -14.89 27.01 -0.57
N PHE A 90 -14.02 26.33 0.16
CA PHE A 90 -12.74 25.83 -0.31
C PHE A 90 -12.82 24.31 -0.30
N LEU A 91 -12.80 23.71 -1.48
CA LEU A 91 -12.97 22.27 -1.63
C LEU A 91 -11.71 21.68 -2.27
N SER A 92 -11.26 20.53 -1.79
CA SER A 92 -10.10 19.83 -2.33
C SER A 92 -10.38 18.33 -2.37
N TRP A 93 -10.33 17.73 -3.55
CA TRP A 93 -10.34 16.28 -3.73
C TRP A 93 -8.95 15.83 -4.08
N ARG A 94 -8.36 14.95 -3.29
CA ARG A 94 -7.01 14.43 -3.52
C ARG A 94 -7.11 12.94 -3.78
N VAL A 95 -6.47 12.50 -4.85
CA VAL A 95 -6.34 11.10 -5.25
C VAL A 95 -4.87 10.75 -5.14
N PHE A 96 -4.54 9.87 -4.21
CA PHE A 96 -3.17 9.44 -3.96
C PHE A 96 -2.72 8.34 -4.92
N LEU A 97 -3.68 7.72 -5.62
CA LEU A 97 -3.44 6.60 -6.52
C LEU A 97 -4.32 6.69 -7.77
N ALA A 98 -3.73 7.11 -8.88
CA ALA A 98 -4.35 7.32 -10.18
C ALA A 98 -3.48 6.72 -11.30
N PRO A 99 -3.55 5.40 -11.54
CA PRO A 99 -2.71 4.72 -12.52
C PRO A 99 -3.15 4.99 -13.98
N ALA A 100 -3.89 6.06 -14.29
CA ALA A 100 -4.47 6.26 -15.62
C ALA A 100 -3.40 6.40 -16.72
N MET A 101 -3.74 5.95 -17.94
CA MET A 101 -2.88 6.13 -19.12
C MET A 101 -3.23 7.39 -19.91
N ASN A 102 -4.45 7.93 -19.74
CA ASN A 102 -4.86 9.19 -20.36
C ASN A 102 -5.55 10.13 -19.35
N ALA A 103 -5.33 11.44 -19.51
CA ALA A 103 -5.81 12.47 -18.58
C ALA A 103 -7.34 12.51 -18.46
N ASN A 104 -8.02 12.34 -19.60
CA ASN A 104 -9.46 12.27 -19.75
C ASN A 104 -10.12 11.02 -19.15
N GLN A 105 -9.35 10.07 -18.61
CA GLN A 105 -9.92 8.98 -17.80
C GLN A 105 -10.11 9.37 -16.33
N ASN A 106 -9.51 10.49 -15.89
CA ASN A 106 -9.64 11.04 -14.55
C ASN A 106 -10.61 12.23 -14.58
N THR A 107 -11.76 12.09 -13.92
CA THR A 107 -12.81 13.11 -13.92
C THR A 107 -13.44 13.23 -12.55
N LEU A 108 -13.50 14.44 -12.02
CA LEU A 108 -14.31 14.78 -10.86
C LEU A 108 -15.68 15.26 -11.35
N TYR A 109 -16.74 14.75 -10.75
CA TYR A 109 -18.09 15.30 -10.82
C TYR A 109 -18.49 15.84 -9.44
N VAL A 110 -19.11 17.02 -9.41
CA VAL A 110 -19.62 17.64 -8.18
C VAL A 110 -21.02 18.17 -8.44
N GLY A 111 -21.97 17.79 -7.60
CA GLY A 111 -23.35 18.24 -7.61
C GLY A 111 -23.64 19.17 -6.43
N PHE A 112 -24.36 20.28 -6.68
CA PHE A 112 -24.85 21.18 -5.64
C PHE A 112 -26.35 21.43 -5.79
N GLU A 113 -27.10 21.23 -4.71
CA GLU A 113 -28.52 21.61 -4.70
C GLU A 113 -28.61 23.13 -4.53
N ARG A 114 -29.34 23.79 -5.43
CA ARG A 114 -29.45 25.25 -5.43
C ARG A 114 -30.81 25.65 -4.88
N ALA A 115 -30.83 26.54 -3.89
CA ALA A 115 -32.08 27.06 -3.35
C ALA A 115 -32.85 27.94 -4.36
N GLY A 116 -34.10 28.26 -4.04
CA GLY A 116 -34.92 29.19 -4.81
C GLY A 116 -35.48 28.66 -6.13
N GLY A 117 -35.51 27.34 -6.32
CA GLY A 117 -36.10 26.70 -7.51
C GLY A 117 -35.22 26.73 -8.77
N ALA A 118 -33.94 27.08 -8.63
CA ALA A 118 -32.98 27.16 -9.75
C ALA A 118 -32.54 25.78 -10.30
N GLY A 119 -33.02 24.69 -9.69
CA GLY A 119 -32.64 23.32 -9.99
C GLY A 119 -31.22 22.98 -9.51
N PRO A 120 -30.94 21.70 -9.24
CA PRO A 120 -29.58 21.23 -8.95
C PRO A 120 -28.64 21.49 -10.14
N MET A 121 -27.34 21.65 -9.85
CA MET A 121 -26.31 21.75 -10.89
C MET A 121 -25.24 20.69 -10.72
N VAL A 122 -24.62 20.29 -11.82
CA VAL A 122 -23.49 19.36 -11.85
C VAL A 122 -22.33 20.00 -12.60
N ILE A 123 -21.15 19.91 -12.00
CA ILE A 123 -19.89 20.40 -12.52
C ILE A 123 -19.01 19.18 -12.80
N SER A 124 -18.41 19.12 -13.99
CA SER A 124 -17.38 18.15 -14.32
C SER A 124 -16.02 18.83 -14.41
N VAL A 125 -14.99 18.25 -13.80
CA VAL A 125 -13.60 18.70 -13.91
C VAL A 125 -12.77 17.54 -14.42
N SER A 126 -12.19 17.67 -15.62
CA SER A 126 -11.27 16.68 -16.18
C SER A 126 -9.83 17.16 -16.11
N LEU A 127 -8.89 16.21 -15.95
CA LEU A 127 -7.47 16.52 -16.04
C LEU A 127 -7.11 16.92 -17.48
N PRO A 128 -6.38 18.03 -17.68
CA PRO A 128 -5.95 18.46 -19.01
C PRO A 128 -4.72 17.68 -19.51
N THR A 129 -3.96 17.07 -18.60
CA THR A 129 -2.72 16.34 -18.89
C THR A 129 -2.46 15.28 -17.82
N LEU A 130 -1.54 14.35 -18.08
CA LEU A 130 -0.91 13.50 -17.08
C LEU A 130 0.56 13.87 -16.86
N VAL A 131 1.03 14.98 -17.44
CA VAL A 131 2.38 15.47 -17.15
C VAL A 131 2.36 16.10 -15.76
N PRO A 132 3.33 15.76 -14.87
CA PRO A 132 3.47 16.41 -13.58
C PRO A 132 3.44 17.92 -13.72
N SER A 133 2.54 18.55 -12.98
CA SER A 133 2.33 19.99 -13.06
C SER A 133 1.65 20.49 -11.81
N GLU A 134 2.18 21.59 -11.30
CA GLU A 134 1.59 22.35 -10.21
C GLU A 134 0.63 23.38 -10.81
N ASP A 135 -0.57 23.46 -10.24
CA ASP A 135 -1.52 24.55 -10.50
C ASP A 135 -2.02 24.72 -11.96
N VAL A 136 -2.44 23.63 -12.62
CA VAL A 136 -3.01 23.72 -13.98
C VAL A 136 -4.50 24.03 -13.92
N ALA A 137 -5.00 24.87 -14.84
CA ALA A 137 -6.42 25.07 -15.01
C ALA A 137 -7.11 23.75 -15.44
N GLY A 138 -8.09 23.29 -14.65
CA GLY A 138 -8.90 22.12 -15.00
C GLY A 138 -9.82 22.39 -16.18
N SER A 139 -10.09 21.37 -16.99
CA SER A 139 -11.15 21.46 -18.01
C SER A 139 -12.50 21.32 -17.30
N THR A 140 -13.24 22.44 -17.19
CA THR A 140 -14.49 22.50 -16.44
C THR A 140 -15.70 22.65 -17.36
N THR A 141 -16.78 21.93 -17.06
CA THR A 141 -18.11 22.18 -17.62
C THR A 141 -19.14 22.18 -16.50
N ALA A 142 -20.21 22.96 -16.64
CA ALA A 142 -21.29 23.00 -15.67
C ALA A 142 -22.63 23.00 -16.37
N ASN A 143 -23.59 22.25 -15.84
CA ASN A 143 -24.91 22.07 -16.44
C ASN A 143 -25.97 21.98 -15.34
N VAL A 144 -27.21 22.34 -15.69
CA VAL A 144 -28.37 22.04 -14.85
C VAL A 144 -28.58 20.54 -14.82
N LEU A 145 -28.98 19.98 -13.68
CA LEU A 145 -29.44 18.61 -13.58
C LEU A 145 -30.97 18.59 -13.67
N ASN A 146 -31.49 17.93 -14.69
CA ASN A 146 -32.92 17.77 -14.88
C ASN A 146 -33.49 16.73 -13.90
N ASN A 147 -34.81 16.77 -13.66
CA ASN A 147 -35.49 15.83 -12.76
C ASN A 147 -35.40 14.36 -13.20
N ASP A 148 -35.05 14.09 -14.45
CA ASP A 148 -34.82 12.75 -14.99
C ASP A 148 -33.37 12.27 -14.84
N GLY A 149 -32.50 13.07 -14.20
CA GLY A 149 -31.08 12.78 -14.02
C GLY A 149 -30.19 13.16 -15.21
N SER A 150 -30.77 13.65 -16.32
CA SER A 150 -29.99 14.11 -17.48
C SER A 150 -29.39 15.51 -17.24
N LEU A 151 -28.30 15.80 -17.95
CA LEU A 151 -27.78 17.17 -18.01
C LEU A 151 -28.62 18.03 -18.93
N GLY A 152 -29.14 19.13 -18.38
CA GLY A 152 -29.85 20.17 -19.07
C GLY A 152 -28.92 21.23 -19.65
N ALA A 153 -29.38 22.49 -19.63
CA ALA A 153 -28.64 23.60 -20.22
C ALA A 153 -27.28 23.84 -19.55
N ALA A 154 -26.28 24.18 -20.36
CA ALA A 154 -24.98 24.60 -19.88
C ALA A 154 -25.10 25.89 -19.05
N LEU A 155 -24.38 25.92 -17.93
CA LEU A 155 -24.31 27.05 -17.02
C LEU A 155 -22.98 27.79 -17.22
N ASN A 156 -23.05 29.11 -17.43
CA ASN A 156 -21.86 29.95 -17.43
C ASN A 156 -21.54 30.38 -15.99
N LEU A 157 -20.51 29.77 -15.40
CA LEU A 157 -20.09 30.01 -14.02
C LEU A 157 -18.67 30.58 -14.01
N PRO A 158 -18.49 31.92 -14.04
CA PRO A 158 -17.17 32.53 -14.18
C PRO A 158 -16.17 32.12 -13.10
N TRP A 159 -16.65 31.82 -11.88
CA TRP A 159 -15.82 31.40 -10.75
C TRP A 159 -15.14 30.03 -10.97
N LEU A 160 -15.59 29.21 -11.93
CA LEU A 160 -14.92 27.95 -12.27
C LEU A 160 -13.51 28.15 -12.82
N SER A 161 -13.19 29.36 -13.32
CA SER A 161 -11.83 29.75 -13.71
C SER A 161 -10.82 29.71 -12.57
N ASN A 162 -11.26 29.65 -11.31
CA ASN A 162 -10.42 29.48 -10.13
C ASN A 162 -10.19 28.00 -9.77
N THR A 163 -10.72 27.06 -10.55
CA THR A 163 -10.50 25.62 -10.36
C THR A 163 -9.11 25.25 -10.80
N ARG A 164 -8.41 24.48 -9.96
CA ARG A 164 -7.03 24.05 -10.21
C ARG A 164 -6.87 22.56 -10.04
N VAL A 165 -6.00 22.01 -10.87
CA VAL A 165 -5.66 20.60 -10.95
C VAL A 165 -4.16 20.46 -10.70
N TRP A 166 -3.83 19.59 -9.76
CA TRP A 166 -2.48 19.31 -9.31
C TRP A 166 -2.11 17.91 -9.74
N ILE A 167 -0.98 17.71 -10.41
CA ILE A 167 -0.55 16.40 -10.90
C ILE A 167 0.88 16.17 -10.39
N ASN A 168 1.09 15.14 -9.56
CA ASN A 168 2.30 15.01 -8.77
C ASN A 168 3.53 14.57 -9.60
N ASN A 169 4.72 14.86 -9.06
CA ASN A 169 6.07 14.62 -9.62
C ASN A 169 6.83 13.65 -8.70
N PRO A 170 7.57 12.63 -9.19
CA PRO A 170 7.96 12.34 -10.59
C PRO A 170 7.08 11.35 -11.35
N THR A 171 6.13 10.72 -10.69
CA THR A 171 5.12 9.87 -11.34
C THR A 171 3.76 10.53 -11.21
N ALA A 172 3.06 10.69 -12.34
CA ALA A 172 1.69 11.18 -12.39
C ALA A 172 0.68 10.12 -11.94
N ASN A 173 0.98 9.48 -10.82
CA ASN A 173 0.14 8.47 -10.18
C ASN A 173 -0.68 9.06 -9.04
N SER A 174 -0.69 10.37 -8.86
CA SER A 174 -1.59 11.07 -7.95
C SER A 174 -1.98 12.44 -8.51
N PHE A 175 -3.18 12.90 -8.17
CA PHE A 175 -3.65 14.21 -8.57
C PHE A 175 -4.57 14.80 -7.51
N ALA A 176 -4.84 16.10 -7.61
CA ALA A 176 -5.89 16.74 -6.83
C ALA A 176 -6.65 17.76 -7.65
N VAL A 177 -7.88 18.04 -7.24
CA VAL A 177 -8.71 19.12 -7.79
C VAL A 177 -9.09 20.04 -6.63
N GLN A 178 -8.77 21.33 -6.76
CA GLN A 178 -9.16 22.36 -5.80
C GLN A 178 -10.15 23.33 -6.43
N MET A 179 -11.26 23.59 -5.75
CA MET A 179 -12.34 24.48 -6.20
C MET A 179 -12.63 25.56 -5.16
N LEU A 180 -12.70 26.81 -5.63
CA LEU A 180 -13.21 27.94 -4.87
C LEU A 180 -14.66 28.19 -5.30
N VAL A 181 -15.62 27.92 -4.41
CA VAL A 181 -17.06 28.00 -4.74
C VAL A 181 -17.71 29.13 -3.94
N PRO A 182 -18.22 30.18 -4.60
CA PRO A 182 -18.98 31.22 -3.90
C PRO A 182 -20.27 30.65 -3.31
N ILE A 183 -20.49 30.84 -2.01
CA ILE A 183 -21.68 30.37 -1.26
C ILE A 183 -22.98 30.91 -1.89
N SER A 184 -22.94 32.13 -2.44
CA SER A 184 -24.05 32.74 -3.17
C SER A 184 -24.36 32.03 -4.50
N ALA A 185 -23.36 31.46 -5.18
CA ALA A 185 -23.54 30.77 -6.46
C ALA A 185 -24.22 29.40 -6.32
N VAL A 186 -23.92 28.70 -5.22
CA VAL A 186 -24.60 27.46 -4.82
C VAL A 186 -25.91 27.71 -4.07
N ASN A 187 -26.19 28.97 -3.70
CA ASN A 187 -27.41 29.41 -3.02
C ASN A 187 -27.75 28.54 -1.80
N VAL A 188 -26.75 28.28 -0.95
CA VAL A 188 -26.93 27.49 0.27
C VAL A 188 -27.73 28.28 1.30
N SER A 189 -28.82 27.71 1.81
CA SER A 189 -29.65 28.39 2.80
C SER A 189 -28.96 28.40 4.16
N ALA A 190 -28.32 29.53 4.50
CA ALA A 190 -27.85 30.01 5.81
C ALA A 190 -27.00 29.10 6.73
N SER A 191 -26.90 27.79 6.51
CA SER A 191 -25.99 26.87 7.22
C SER A 191 -25.90 25.51 6.54
N ASN A 192 -26.95 25.03 5.85
CA ASN A 192 -27.00 23.67 5.30
C ASN A 192 -27.18 23.68 3.78
N PHE A 193 -26.65 22.65 3.12
CA PHE A 193 -26.83 22.41 1.70
C PHE A 193 -26.60 20.95 1.33
N ASN A 194 -27.20 20.49 0.24
CA ASN A 194 -26.95 19.13 -0.23
C ASN A 194 -25.88 19.14 -1.32
N MET A 195 -24.92 18.22 -1.18
CA MET A 195 -23.83 18.06 -2.13
C MET A 195 -23.61 16.58 -2.40
N TRP A 196 -23.18 16.31 -3.62
CA TRP A 196 -22.71 15.00 -4.05
C TRP A 196 -21.39 15.19 -4.81
N TYR A 197 -20.53 14.20 -4.77
CA TYR A 197 -19.41 14.14 -5.71
C TYR A 197 -19.06 12.72 -6.07
N GLU A 198 -18.38 12.57 -7.21
CA GLU A 198 -17.78 11.32 -7.64
C GLU A 198 -16.49 11.61 -8.39
N VAL A 199 -15.40 11.00 -7.94
CA VAL A 199 -14.11 11.03 -8.64
C VAL A 199 -13.95 9.73 -9.39
N LEU A 200 -14.02 9.77 -10.71
CA LEU A 200 -13.66 8.65 -11.59
C LEU A 200 -12.16 8.65 -11.86
N ILE A 201 -11.52 7.51 -11.64
CA ILE A 201 -10.10 7.32 -11.86
C ILE A 201 -9.90 6.26 -12.93
N GLY A 202 -9.11 6.60 -13.95
CA GLY A 202 -8.72 5.68 -14.99
C GLY A 202 -7.66 4.69 -14.56
N THR A 203 -7.61 3.55 -15.24
CA THR A 203 -6.50 2.59 -15.14
C THR A 203 -5.93 2.28 -16.54
N PRO A 204 -4.73 1.68 -16.62
CA PRO A 204 -4.06 1.46 -17.90
C PRO A 204 -4.77 0.51 -18.86
N SER A 205 -5.47 -0.49 -18.32
CA SER A 205 -6.26 -1.45 -19.10
C SER A 205 -7.63 -0.89 -19.49
N SER A 206 -7.88 0.39 -19.18
CA SER A 206 -9.14 1.12 -19.32
C SER A 206 -10.29 0.87 -18.31
N PRO A 207 -10.22 0.01 -17.28
CA PRO A 207 -11.16 0.08 -16.18
C PRO A 207 -11.18 1.44 -15.48
N GLN A 208 -12.32 1.82 -14.92
CA GLN A 208 -12.45 2.99 -14.03
C GLN A 208 -12.86 2.56 -12.63
N PHE A 209 -12.38 3.25 -11.59
CA PHE A 209 -12.92 3.09 -10.25
C PHE A 209 -13.31 4.43 -9.62
N PRO A 210 -14.37 4.47 -8.78
CA PRO A 210 -14.96 5.70 -8.29
C PRO A 210 -14.69 5.96 -6.80
N PHE A 211 -14.55 7.24 -6.42
CA PHE A 211 -14.70 7.69 -5.05
C PHE A 211 -15.87 8.67 -4.96
N ALA A 212 -16.98 8.23 -4.36
CA ALA A 212 -18.22 9.00 -4.32
C ALA A 212 -18.70 9.32 -2.90
N TRP A 213 -19.43 10.42 -2.77
CA TRP A 213 -20.19 10.77 -1.58
C TRP A 213 -21.60 11.21 -1.96
N PRO A 214 -22.67 10.69 -1.34
CA PRO A 214 -22.68 9.66 -0.27
C PRO A 214 -22.09 8.32 -0.71
N ARG A 215 -21.47 7.54 0.19
CA ARG A 215 -20.78 6.28 -0.19
C ARG A 215 -21.73 5.25 -0.83
N THR A 216 -22.98 5.24 -0.38
CA THR A 216 -24.05 4.35 -0.88
C THR A 216 -24.66 4.81 -2.20
N SER A 217 -24.35 6.03 -2.65
CA SER A 217 -24.89 6.60 -3.88
C SER A 217 -24.14 6.15 -5.14
N PHE A 218 -23.36 5.06 -5.06
CA PHE A 218 -22.68 4.51 -6.23
C PHE A 218 -23.70 4.06 -7.27
N LEU A 219 -23.96 4.92 -8.25
CA LEU A 219 -24.74 4.54 -9.38
C LEU A 219 -23.91 3.61 -10.24
N GLY A 220 -24.42 2.39 -10.41
CA GLY A 220 -24.03 1.64 -11.60
C GLY A 220 -24.23 2.51 -12.85
N PRO A 221 -23.40 2.33 -13.89
CA PRO A 221 -23.58 3.02 -15.14
C PRO A 221 -25.02 2.87 -15.58
N PRO A 222 -25.61 3.94 -16.11
CA PRO A 222 -27.00 3.95 -16.53
C PRO A 222 -27.25 2.74 -17.43
N SER A 223 -28.07 1.82 -16.94
CA SER A 223 -28.52 0.68 -17.73
C SER A 223 -29.46 1.20 -18.80
N MET A 224 -28.95 1.67 -19.93
CA MET A 224 -29.68 1.63 -21.20
C MET A 224 -28.71 1.58 -22.39
N LEU A 225 -28.90 0.53 -23.17
CA LEU A 225 -28.36 0.31 -24.50
C LEU A 225 -28.63 1.52 -25.39
N GLY A 226 -27.56 2.11 -25.93
CA GLY A 226 -27.61 2.94 -27.14
C GLY A 226 -27.86 4.42 -26.91
N GLN A 227 -26.77 5.19 -27.06
CA GLN A 227 -26.72 6.64 -27.26
C GLN A 227 -27.11 7.56 -26.08
N ILE A 228 -26.19 8.51 -25.84
CA ILE A 228 -26.27 9.77 -25.06
C ILE A 228 -25.79 9.68 -23.61
N ALA A 229 -24.60 10.23 -23.37
CA ALA A 229 -24.30 11.25 -22.35
C ALA A 229 -24.99 11.20 -20.97
N THR A 230 -25.26 10.02 -20.41
CA THR A 230 -25.86 9.89 -19.07
C THR A 230 -24.77 9.74 -18.02
N PHE A 231 -24.66 10.78 -17.19
CA PHE A 231 -23.72 10.94 -16.09
C PHE A 231 -24.02 9.97 -14.93
N PRO A 232 -23.05 9.64 -14.06
CA PRO A 232 -23.29 8.91 -12.82
C PRO A 232 -23.92 9.84 -11.77
N VAL A 233 -25.10 10.42 -12.03
CA VAL A 233 -25.77 11.31 -11.07
C VAL A 233 -26.95 10.59 -10.43
N PRO A 234 -27.02 10.47 -9.08
CA PRO A 234 -28.18 9.92 -8.38
C PRO A 234 -29.47 10.48 -9.00
N THR A 235 -30.35 9.61 -9.49
CA THR A 235 -31.53 10.00 -10.29
C THR A 235 -32.55 10.89 -9.55
N SER A 236 -32.30 11.20 -8.28
CA SER A 236 -33.07 12.16 -7.50
C SER A 236 -32.15 13.00 -6.60
N PRO A 237 -32.32 14.34 -6.56
CA PRO A 237 -31.59 15.22 -5.62
C PRO A 237 -31.76 14.86 -4.14
N GLY A 238 -32.83 14.14 -3.77
CA GLY A 238 -33.02 13.58 -2.43
C GLY A 238 -32.04 12.46 -2.03
N ALA A 239 -31.13 12.07 -2.92
CA ALA A 239 -30.05 11.11 -2.66
C ALA A 239 -28.68 11.79 -2.42
N TRP A 240 -28.63 13.12 -2.38
CA TRP A 240 -27.43 13.88 -1.99
C TRP A 240 -27.42 14.11 -0.49
N ASP A 241 -26.25 14.02 0.14
CA ASP A 241 -26.15 14.20 1.59
C ASP A 241 -26.07 15.68 1.96
N ALA A 242 -26.57 15.97 3.16
CA ALA A 242 -26.47 17.29 3.76
C ALA A 242 -25.04 17.58 4.22
N PHE A 243 -24.54 18.75 3.83
CA PHE A 243 -23.36 19.42 4.34
C PHE A 243 -23.79 20.65 5.14
N ARG A 244 -22.98 21.00 6.13
CA ARG A 244 -23.24 22.15 7.01
C ARG A 244 -22.00 23.01 7.18
N LEU A 245 -22.17 24.33 7.10
CA LEU A 245 -21.17 25.30 7.50
C LEU A 245 -21.17 25.41 9.04
N SER A 246 -20.08 24.98 9.66
CA SER A 246 -19.90 25.06 11.11
C SER A 246 -19.57 26.48 11.55
N THR A 247 -20.07 26.90 12.71
CA THR A 247 -19.65 28.16 13.35
C THR A 247 -18.30 28.06 14.07
N GLY A 248 -17.63 26.91 14.02
CA GLY A 248 -16.33 26.64 14.64
C GLY A 248 -16.39 25.55 15.71
N PRO A 249 -15.34 25.39 16.54
CA PRO A 249 -15.23 24.32 17.53
C PRO A 249 -16.34 24.29 18.59
N SER A 250 -17.08 25.40 18.75
CA SER A 250 -18.21 25.55 19.65
C SER A 250 -19.57 25.32 18.99
N ASP A 251 -19.63 24.99 17.69
CA ASP A 251 -20.90 24.70 17.02
C ASP A 251 -21.49 23.39 17.56
N PRO A 252 -22.60 23.42 18.31
CA PRO A 252 -23.18 22.21 18.91
C PRO A 252 -23.73 21.23 17.86
N ASN A 253 -23.92 21.69 16.61
CA ASN A 253 -24.40 20.87 15.49
C ASN A 253 -23.25 20.40 14.59
N CYS A 254 -22.05 20.96 14.77
CA CYS A 254 -20.84 20.62 14.04
C CYS A 254 -19.68 20.38 15.00
N ALA A 255 -19.97 19.54 15.96
CA ALA A 255 -19.00 18.92 16.82
C ALA A 255 -17.90 18.26 15.96
N ASN A 256 -16.75 18.93 15.80
CA ASN A 256 -15.44 18.27 15.60
C ASN A 256 -15.10 17.33 16.79
N SER A 257 -16.01 17.29 17.76
CA SER A 257 -16.13 16.42 18.90
C SER A 257 -16.82 15.10 18.55
N GLY A 258 -16.09 14.00 18.69
CA GLY A 258 -16.63 12.65 18.51
C GLY A 258 -15.62 11.60 18.92
N VAL A 259 -16.03 10.34 18.85
CA VAL A 259 -15.15 9.19 19.11
C VAL A 259 -14.56 8.72 17.79
N SER A 260 -13.26 8.44 17.78
CA SER A 260 -12.54 7.99 16.59
C SER A 260 -11.62 6.81 16.89
N LEU A 261 -11.24 6.07 15.84
CA LEU A 261 -10.18 5.07 15.86
C LEU A 261 -9.19 5.28 14.72
N ASP A 262 -7.91 5.06 15.00
CA ASP A 262 -6.82 4.96 14.03
C ASP A 262 -6.35 3.51 13.86
N VAL A 263 -5.65 3.21 12.75
CA VAL A 263 -5.20 1.86 12.41
C VAL A 263 -4.29 1.23 13.49
N TYR A 264 -3.41 2.00 14.13
CA TYR A 264 -2.54 1.46 15.20
C TYR A 264 -3.16 1.55 16.60
N GLN A 265 -4.39 2.07 16.70
CA GLN A 265 -5.17 2.03 17.93
C GLN A 265 -5.90 0.69 18.11
N ILE A 266 -5.80 -0.22 17.13
CA ILE A 266 -6.34 -1.58 17.21
C ILE A 266 -5.24 -2.62 17.01
N GLY A 267 -5.37 -3.76 17.68
CA GLY A 267 -4.42 -4.85 17.53
C GLY A 267 -4.51 -5.87 18.65
N THR A 268 -3.42 -6.63 18.81
CA THR A 268 -3.19 -7.51 19.95
C THR A 268 -1.96 -7.07 20.74
N THR A 269 -1.87 -7.48 22.00
CA THR A 269 -0.64 -7.29 22.80
C THR A 269 0.45 -8.31 22.46
N ASN A 270 0.27 -9.14 21.42
CA ASN A 270 1.26 -10.09 20.97
C ASN A 270 2.46 -9.39 20.35
N SER A 271 3.55 -10.15 20.16
CA SER A 271 4.69 -9.72 19.36
C SER A 271 4.91 -10.76 18.24
N PRO A 272 4.65 -10.40 16.97
CA PRO A 272 4.07 -9.14 16.48
C PRO A 272 2.58 -8.95 16.86
N SER A 273 2.12 -7.71 16.95
CA SER A 273 0.78 -7.33 17.43
C SER A 273 -0.36 -7.60 16.44
N TYR A 274 -0.03 -7.90 15.19
CA TYR A 274 -0.98 -8.31 14.14
C TYR A 274 -1.16 -9.83 14.09
N GLN A 275 -0.45 -10.59 14.94
CA GLN A 275 -0.53 -12.04 14.96
C GLN A 275 -1.47 -12.56 16.05
N VAL A 276 -2.11 -13.69 15.75
CA VAL A 276 -2.72 -14.56 16.74
C VAL A 276 -1.73 -15.68 17.09
N ASN A 277 -1.37 -15.74 18.36
CA ASN A 277 -0.54 -16.79 18.93
C ASN A 277 -1.39 -18.01 19.25
N TYR A 278 -0.92 -19.19 18.85
CA TYR A 278 -1.56 -20.46 19.15
C TYR A 278 -0.53 -21.50 19.58
N SER A 279 -0.98 -22.48 20.37
CA SER A 279 -0.22 -23.68 20.73
C SER A 279 -1.19 -24.84 20.94
N THR A 280 -0.79 -26.04 20.52
CA THR A 280 -1.51 -27.28 20.83
C THR A 280 -1.20 -27.79 22.24
N THR A 281 -0.14 -27.28 22.87
CA THR A 281 0.30 -27.65 24.23
C THR A 281 -0.22 -26.67 25.28
N LEU A 282 -0.41 -27.16 26.51
CA LEU A 282 -0.78 -26.34 27.66
C LEU A 282 0.47 -25.80 28.39
N PRO A 283 0.44 -24.57 28.92
CA PRO A 283 -0.65 -23.60 28.81
C PRO A 283 -0.69 -22.96 27.41
N LYS A 284 -1.91 -22.74 26.90
CA LYS A 284 -2.10 -22.07 25.61
C LYS A 284 -1.82 -20.57 25.74
N PRO A 285 -1.30 -19.91 24.70
CA PRO A 285 -1.14 -18.45 24.68
C PRO A 285 -2.48 -17.74 24.86
N VAL A 286 -2.46 -16.65 25.63
CA VAL A 286 -3.57 -15.70 25.75
C VAL A 286 -3.33 -14.58 24.74
N ASN A 287 -4.31 -14.32 23.88
CA ASN A 287 -4.27 -13.22 22.92
C ASN A 287 -5.16 -12.09 23.45
N THR A 288 -4.57 -11.00 23.94
CA THR A 288 -5.34 -9.83 24.36
C THR A 288 -5.54 -8.89 23.18
N PHE A 289 -6.79 -8.72 22.74
CA PHE A 289 -7.17 -7.77 21.69
C PHE A 289 -7.57 -6.44 22.32
N PHE A 290 -7.27 -5.32 21.66
CA PHE A 290 -7.61 -4.00 22.16
C PHE A 290 -8.08 -3.04 21.06
N ALA A 291 -8.89 -2.07 21.46
CA ALA A 291 -9.26 -0.89 20.68
C ALA A 291 -9.19 0.38 21.54
N ARG A 292 -8.29 1.29 21.17
CA ARG A 292 -7.91 2.49 21.92
C ARG A 292 -8.48 3.75 21.27
N ALA A 293 -9.79 3.95 21.40
CA ALA A 293 -10.45 5.08 20.77
C ALA A 293 -9.97 6.44 21.32
N THR A 294 -9.91 7.43 20.44
CA THR A 294 -9.75 8.84 20.83
C THR A 294 -11.10 9.42 21.18
N ASN A 295 -11.24 9.93 22.39
CA ASN A 295 -12.45 10.62 22.84
C ASN A 295 -12.29 12.13 22.64
N ASN A 296 -13.01 12.68 21.67
CA ASN A 296 -13.20 14.12 21.53
C ASN A 296 -14.64 14.54 21.77
N SER A 297 -15.52 13.73 22.36
CA SER A 297 -16.97 13.99 22.42
C SER A 297 -17.40 15.20 23.28
N GLY A 298 -16.44 15.94 23.86
CA GLY A 298 -16.69 17.10 24.71
C GLY A 298 -16.87 16.79 26.19
N ALA A 299 -16.91 15.50 26.56
CA ALA A 299 -17.03 15.02 27.94
C ALA A 299 -16.33 13.66 28.11
N PRO A 300 -15.96 13.26 29.34
CA PRO A 300 -15.47 11.90 29.58
C PRO A 300 -16.50 10.85 29.17
N ILE A 301 -16.06 9.77 28.53
CA ILE A 301 -16.88 8.60 28.26
C ILE A 301 -16.79 7.68 29.48
N ASN A 302 -17.92 7.33 30.09
CA ASN A 302 -17.94 6.45 31.26
C ASN A 302 -17.54 5.00 30.90
N ALA A 303 -17.13 4.23 31.90
CA ALA A 303 -16.81 2.81 31.74
C ALA A 303 -18.02 2.05 31.16
N GLY A 304 -17.76 1.17 30.19
CA GLY A 304 -18.77 0.36 29.50
C GLY A 304 -19.70 1.10 28.54
N THR A 305 -19.60 2.43 28.40
CA THR A 305 -20.44 3.22 27.49
C THR A 305 -20.04 3.08 26.03
N LEU A 306 -18.73 3.06 25.76
CA LEU A 306 -18.19 2.77 24.43
C LEU A 306 -18.09 1.25 24.28
N ARG A 307 -18.71 0.73 23.24
CA ARG A 307 -18.73 -0.71 22.92
C ARG A 307 -17.94 -0.97 21.65
N ALA A 308 -17.20 -2.07 21.61
CA ALA A 308 -16.38 -2.46 20.48
C ALA A 308 -16.66 -3.92 20.10
N ARG A 309 -16.80 -4.17 18.80
CA ARG A 309 -16.88 -5.50 18.20
C ARG A 309 -15.60 -5.77 17.43
N PHE A 310 -15.00 -6.95 17.63
CA PHE A 310 -13.73 -7.37 17.04
C PHE A 310 -13.95 -8.55 16.10
N ARG A 311 -13.40 -8.44 14.89
CA ARG A 311 -13.54 -9.46 13.84
C ARG A 311 -12.21 -9.69 13.13
N LEU A 312 -11.99 -10.93 12.68
CA LEU A 312 -10.76 -11.34 12.00
C LEU A 312 -11.08 -11.94 10.63
N ALA A 313 -10.20 -11.63 9.68
CA ALA A 313 -10.10 -12.31 8.40
C ALA A 313 -8.63 -12.67 8.13
N ASN A 314 -8.38 -13.58 7.18
CA ASN A 314 -7.02 -13.90 6.77
C ASN A 314 -6.28 -12.67 6.24
N TRP A 315 -4.97 -12.59 6.48
CA TRP A 315 -4.13 -11.53 5.93
C TRP A 315 -4.26 -11.43 4.41
N GLY A 316 -4.42 -10.21 3.91
CA GLY A 316 -4.59 -9.94 2.48
C GLY A 316 -5.84 -9.12 2.22
N SER A 317 -6.51 -9.34 1.10
CA SER A 317 -7.61 -8.51 0.64
C SER A 317 -8.98 -9.12 0.91
N MET A 318 -9.87 -8.32 1.52
CA MET A 318 -11.28 -8.68 1.79
C MET A 318 -12.24 -7.63 1.23
N PRO A 319 -13.36 -8.03 0.59
CA PRO A 319 -14.44 -7.12 0.22
C PRO A 319 -14.95 -6.31 1.41
N GLY A 320 -15.44 -5.11 1.14
CA GLY A 320 -16.10 -4.29 2.15
C GLY A 320 -17.45 -4.89 2.55
N ASP A 321 -17.88 -4.62 3.78
CA ASP A 321 -19.18 -5.10 4.28
C ASP A 321 -20.36 -4.60 3.41
N GLU A 322 -20.22 -3.42 2.80
CA GLU A 322 -21.24 -2.83 1.91
C GLU A 322 -21.45 -3.60 0.59
N SER A 323 -20.47 -4.41 0.17
CA SER A 323 -20.55 -5.16 -1.10
C SER A 323 -20.79 -6.66 -0.92
N SER A 324 -20.76 -7.15 0.32
CA SER A 324 -21.01 -8.54 0.65
C SER A 324 -22.48 -8.78 0.97
N ALA A 325 -23.06 -9.84 0.39
CA ALA A 325 -24.39 -10.33 0.77
C ALA A 325 -24.41 -10.97 2.16
N ASP A 326 -23.24 -11.43 2.65
CA ASP A 326 -23.06 -11.93 4.02
C ASP A 326 -21.70 -11.47 4.58
N PRO A 327 -21.64 -10.31 5.26
CA PRO A 327 -20.42 -9.84 5.90
C PRO A 327 -19.85 -10.82 6.94
N ASN A 328 -20.66 -11.69 7.54
CA ASN A 328 -20.18 -12.67 8.52
C ASN A 328 -19.41 -13.83 7.86
N ALA A 329 -19.60 -14.06 6.56
CA ALA A 329 -18.83 -15.02 5.79
C ALA A 329 -17.38 -14.55 5.52
N LEU A 330 -17.14 -13.24 5.56
CA LEU A 330 -15.85 -12.58 5.34
C LEU A 330 -15.07 -12.35 6.64
N TRP A 331 -15.77 -11.79 7.63
CA TRP A 331 -15.19 -11.37 8.90
C TRP A 331 -15.76 -12.21 10.04
N ALA A 332 -14.96 -13.14 10.54
CA ALA A 332 -15.34 -13.97 11.66
C ALA A 332 -15.26 -13.17 12.96
N THR A 333 -16.34 -13.16 13.74
CA THR A 333 -16.32 -12.56 15.08
C THR A 333 -15.37 -13.35 15.98
N ILE A 334 -14.51 -12.65 16.72
CA ILE A 334 -13.59 -13.30 17.66
C ILE A 334 -14.41 -13.74 18.89
N PRO A 335 -14.27 -14.98 19.38
CA PRO A 335 -14.94 -15.40 20.60
C PRO A 335 -14.67 -14.44 21.78
N GLY A 336 -15.72 -13.87 22.36
CA GLY A 336 -15.65 -12.87 23.43
C GLY A 336 -15.44 -11.42 22.96
N GLY A 337 -15.29 -11.22 21.64
CA GLY A 337 -15.10 -9.92 21.02
C GLY A 337 -16.36 -9.34 20.37
N ASP A 338 -17.55 -9.89 20.62
CA ASP A 338 -18.81 -9.47 19.99
C ASP A 338 -19.34 -8.13 20.54
N ASP A 339 -19.15 -7.89 21.84
CA ASP A 339 -19.59 -6.66 22.50
C ASP A 339 -18.74 -6.32 23.74
N VAL A 340 -17.58 -5.69 23.51
CA VAL A 340 -16.59 -5.39 24.54
C VAL A 340 -16.73 -3.94 25.00
N GLY A 341 -16.93 -3.69 26.29
CA GLY A 341 -16.99 -2.35 26.86
C GLY A 341 -15.62 -1.77 27.18
N ASN A 342 -15.48 -0.45 27.16
CA ASN A 342 -14.26 0.21 27.63
C ASN A 342 -14.10 0.01 29.14
N ALA A 343 -12.90 -0.40 29.59
CA ALA A 343 -12.68 -0.88 30.96
C ALA A 343 -12.89 0.20 32.04
N ASN A 344 -12.49 1.43 31.75
CA ASN A 344 -12.59 2.59 32.63
C ASN A 344 -13.02 3.83 31.85
N ALA A 345 -13.25 4.95 32.55
CA ALA A 345 -13.60 6.19 31.88
C ALA A 345 -12.47 6.67 30.94
N ILE A 346 -12.85 7.12 29.74
CA ILE A 346 -11.93 7.70 28.76
C ILE A 346 -12.06 9.23 28.85
N PRO A 347 -11.05 9.95 29.36
CA PRO A 347 -11.11 11.40 29.48
C PRO A 347 -11.33 12.09 28.11
N ASN A 348 -12.01 13.23 28.11
CA ASN A 348 -12.15 14.03 26.91
C ASN A 348 -10.78 14.54 26.41
N ALA A 349 -10.64 14.69 25.09
CA ALA A 349 -9.42 15.07 24.40
C ALA A 349 -8.23 14.12 24.66
N THR A 350 -8.51 12.84 24.87
CA THR A 350 -7.46 11.81 25.07
C THR A 350 -7.72 10.56 24.25
N THR A 351 -6.63 9.86 23.90
CA THR A 351 -6.68 8.50 23.39
C THR A 351 -6.68 7.52 24.55
N ALA A 352 -7.57 6.52 24.50
CA ALA A 352 -7.57 5.44 25.47
C ALA A 352 -6.22 4.69 25.48
N ASN A 353 -5.88 4.12 26.63
CA ASN A 353 -4.69 3.30 26.84
C ASN A 353 -5.11 1.97 27.50
N ALA A 354 -4.14 1.11 27.83
CA ALA A 354 -4.40 -0.21 28.41
C ALA A 354 -5.25 -0.21 29.69
N SER A 355 -5.39 0.93 30.38
CA SER A 355 -6.23 1.03 31.58
C SER A 355 -7.69 1.32 31.29
N ASN A 356 -8.04 1.89 30.14
CA ASN A 356 -9.40 2.36 29.83
C ASN A 356 -9.87 2.06 28.40
N ASP A 357 -9.15 1.23 27.65
CA ASP A 357 -9.53 0.77 26.33
C ASP A 357 -10.59 -0.32 26.36
N ASN A 358 -11.16 -0.62 25.19
CA ASN A 358 -11.95 -1.81 24.97
C ASN A 358 -10.98 -2.96 24.74
N HIS A 359 -10.85 -3.91 25.67
CA HIS A 359 -10.00 -5.08 25.48
C HIS A 359 -10.64 -6.35 26.04
N PHE A 360 -10.22 -7.48 25.50
CA PHE A 360 -10.61 -8.81 25.98
C PHE A 360 -9.53 -9.84 25.66
N ASP A 361 -9.53 -10.93 26.42
CA ASP A 361 -8.60 -12.03 26.26
C ASP A 361 -9.24 -13.18 25.50
N TRP A 362 -8.53 -13.70 24.49
CA TRP A 362 -8.91 -14.89 23.76
C TRP A 362 -7.82 -15.97 23.88
N THR A 363 -8.15 -17.04 24.58
CA THR A 363 -7.37 -18.29 24.59
C THR A 363 -8.02 -19.27 23.62
N LEU A 364 -7.29 -19.68 22.58
CA LEU A 364 -7.86 -20.52 21.53
C LEU A 364 -8.27 -21.89 22.06
N SER A 365 -9.52 -22.29 21.82
CA SER A 365 -9.99 -23.66 22.04
C SER A 365 -9.29 -24.63 21.06
N ASN A 366 -9.44 -25.95 21.27
CA ASN A 366 -8.92 -26.91 20.28
C ASN A 366 -9.60 -26.74 18.92
N ALA A 367 -10.89 -26.38 18.91
CA ALA A 367 -11.62 -26.12 17.66
C ALA A 367 -11.09 -24.86 16.95
N ASP A 368 -10.72 -23.82 17.69
CA ASP A 368 -10.16 -22.59 17.13
C ASP A 368 -8.77 -22.79 16.52
N ILE A 369 -8.00 -23.76 17.02
CA ILE A 369 -6.63 -24.05 16.56
C ILE A 369 -6.62 -24.77 15.20
N VAL A 370 -7.60 -25.65 14.93
CA VAL A 370 -7.62 -26.49 13.72
C VAL A 370 -7.44 -25.68 12.43
N PRO A 371 -8.13 -24.54 12.21
CA PRO A 371 -7.91 -23.70 11.04
C PRO A 371 -6.48 -23.16 10.89
N PHE A 372 -5.79 -22.89 12.00
CA PHE A 372 -4.40 -22.42 11.95
C PHE A 372 -3.43 -23.57 11.66
N GLU A 373 -3.68 -24.77 12.18
CA GLU A 373 -2.85 -25.96 11.92
C GLU A 373 -2.94 -26.46 10.49
N ASN A 374 -4.14 -26.42 9.90
CA ASN A 374 -4.36 -26.88 8.54
C ASN A 374 -4.12 -25.79 7.47
N GLY A 375 -3.73 -24.57 7.89
CA GLY A 375 -3.41 -23.45 7.00
C GLY A 375 -4.62 -22.75 6.35
N THR A 376 -5.85 -23.11 6.72
CA THR A 376 -7.06 -22.38 6.26
C THR A 376 -7.22 -21.02 6.94
N ARG A 377 -6.52 -20.80 8.06
CA ARG A 377 -6.40 -19.52 8.73
C ARG A 377 -4.94 -19.14 8.93
N SER A 378 -4.57 -17.93 8.54
CA SER A 378 -3.22 -17.41 8.79
C SER A 378 -3.08 -16.93 10.24
N ARG A 379 -1.86 -16.95 10.78
CA ARG A 379 -1.55 -16.29 12.07
C ARG A 379 -1.61 -14.78 11.92
N ASP A 380 -1.19 -14.28 10.77
CA ASP A 380 -1.33 -12.90 10.37
C ASP A 380 -2.77 -12.68 9.94
N ASN A 381 -3.47 -11.77 10.61
CA ASN A 381 -4.88 -11.55 10.36
C ASN A 381 -5.15 -10.07 10.12
N CYS A 382 -6.10 -9.81 9.24
CA CYS A 382 -6.76 -8.51 9.16
C CYS A 382 -7.64 -8.39 10.40
N LEU A 383 -7.47 -7.33 11.18
CA LEU A 383 -8.33 -7.02 12.32
C LEU A 383 -9.31 -5.92 11.93
N LEU A 384 -10.60 -6.14 12.12
CA LEU A 384 -11.66 -5.14 12.01
C LEU A 384 -12.23 -4.87 13.40
N VAL A 385 -12.32 -3.58 13.75
CA VAL A 385 -13.01 -3.12 14.95
C VAL A 385 -14.14 -2.20 14.56
N GLU A 386 -15.31 -2.45 15.12
CA GLU A 386 -16.52 -1.63 14.95
C GLU A 386 -16.94 -1.08 16.32
N LEU A 387 -17.20 0.22 16.42
CA LEU A 387 -17.61 0.92 17.62
C LEU A 387 -19.11 1.19 17.62
N THR A 388 -19.72 1.02 18.78
CA THR A 388 -21.09 1.47 19.07
C THR A 388 -21.15 2.11 20.46
N SER A 389 -22.29 2.69 20.84
CA SER A 389 -22.46 3.33 22.14
C SER A 389 -23.82 3.03 22.73
N THR A 390 -23.87 2.82 24.04
CA THR A 390 -25.12 2.65 24.80
C THR A 390 -25.84 3.96 25.10
N THR A 391 -25.19 5.11 24.89
CA THR A 391 -25.73 6.45 25.21
C THR A 391 -25.79 7.38 24.00
N GLY A 392 -25.57 6.87 22.78
CA GLY A 392 -25.66 7.67 21.56
C GLY A 392 -24.48 8.65 21.35
N LEU A 393 -23.24 8.21 21.63
CA LEU A 393 -22.05 8.99 21.27
C LEU A 393 -22.00 9.25 19.75
N THR A 394 -21.50 10.44 19.38
CA THR A 394 -21.17 10.78 17.99
C THR A 394 -19.81 10.19 17.64
N PHE A 395 -19.71 9.52 16.48
CA PHE A 395 -18.47 8.94 15.96
C PHE A 395 -17.99 9.72 14.75
N THR A 396 -16.71 10.06 14.71
CA THR A 396 -16.08 10.58 13.47
C THR A 396 -15.71 9.43 12.53
N ASN A 397 -15.33 8.29 13.09
CA ASN A 397 -15.40 6.98 12.45
C ASN A 397 -15.80 5.94 13.50
N ASN A 398 -16.72 5.06 13.13
CA ASN A 398 -17.21 3.97 13.99
C ASN A 398 -16.65 2.60 13.57
N SER A 399 -15.71 2.54 12.63
CA SER A 399 -14.99 1.31 12.33
C SER A 399 -13.61 1.62 11.77
N ILE A 400 -12.68 0.70 11.97
CA ILE A 400 -11.36 0.72 11.37
C ILE A 400 -10.90 -0.72 11.16
N ARG A 401 -10.14 -0.94 10.09
CA ARG A 401 -9.43 -2.20 9.87
C ARG A 401 -7.93 -1.97 9.86
N ARG A 402 -7.18 -2.97 10.29
CA ARG A 402 -5.72 -2.99 10.28
C ARG A 402 -5.22 -4.09 9.37
N ASN A 403 -4.55 -3.68 8.31
CA ASN A 403 -3.98 -4.54 7.29
C ASN A 403 -2.62 -4.01 6.78
N MET A 404 -1.93 -3.31 7.68
CA MET A 404 -0.58 -2.78 7.50
C MET A 404 0.30 -3.29 8.65
N SER A 405 1.44 -3.87 8.31
CA SER A 405 2.34 -4.49 9.29
C SER A 405 3.74 -3.90 9.22
N PHE A 406 4.35 -3.67 10.38
CA PHE A 406 5.79 -3.41 10.44
C PHE A 406 6.54 -4.74 10.37
N VAL A 407 7.52 -4.82 9.48
CA VAL A 407 8.31 -6.02 9.23
C VAL A 407 9.79 -5.67 9.17
N SER A 408 10.66 -6.60 9.57
CA SER A 408 12.10 -6.47 9.35
C SER A 408 12.48 -7.17 8.05
N ALA A 409 13.38 -6.58 7.24
CA ALA A 409 13.84 -7.23 6.02
C ALA A 409 15.36 -7.11 5.82
N SER A 410 16.05 -8.25 5.86
CA SER A 410 17.09 -8.57 4.87
C SER A 410 16.43 -9.28 3.68
N LYS A 411 15.57 -10.27 3.96
CA LYS A 411 14.59 -10.83 3.02
C LYS A 411 13.30 -11.19 3.77
N PHE A 412 12.17 -10.70 3.29
CA PHE A 412 10.83 -10.93 3.81
C PHE A 412 9.98 -11.59 2.73
N VAL A 413 9.27 -12.66 3.07
CA VAL A 413 8.37 -13.39 2.18
C VAL A 413 7.07 -13.63 2.93
N HIS A 414 5.95 -13.22 2.36
CA HIS A 414 4.66 -13.31 3.04
C HIS A 414 3.52 -13.57 2.08
N ARG A 415 2.62 -14.45 2.50
CA ARG A 415 1.44 -14.88 1.75
C ARG A 415 0.26 -13.98 2.09
N ALA A 416 -0.49 -13.56 1.08
CA ALA A 416 -1.73 -12.81 1.24
C ALA A 416 -2.87 -13.50 0.47
N GLU A 417 -4.03 -13.59 1.12
CA GLU A 417 -5.26 -14.10 0.53
C GLU A 417 -5.98 -12.97 -0.23
N ILE A 418 -6.46 -13.22 -1.43
CA ILE A 418 -7.32 -12.32 -2.20
C ILE A 418 -8.71 -12.97 -2.27
N SER A 419 -9.61 -12.48 -1.43
CA SER A 419 -10.95 -13.06 -1.28
C SER A 419 -11.97 -12.29 -2.10
N ILE A 420 -12.92 -12.99 -2.76
CA ILE A 420 -14.14 -12.36 -3.29
C ILE A 420 -15.40 -12.94 -2.64
N LYS A 421 -15.23 -13.57 -1.48
CA LYS A 421 -16.29 -14.29 -0.79
C LYS A 421 -17.45 -13.36 -0.41
N GLY A 422 -18.69 -13.83 -0.58
CA GLY A 422 -19.88 -13.05 -0.28
C GLY A 422 -20.24 -11.98 -1.32
N LEU A 423 -19.40 -11.75 -2.34
CA LEU A 423 -19.78 -10.87 -3.46
C LEU A 423 -20.82 -11.53 -4.34
N THR A 424 -21.87 -10.78 -4.69
CA THR A 424 -22.93 -11.26 -5.60
C THR A 424 -22.35 -11.68 -6.95
N PRO A 425 -22.47 -12.95 -7.38
CA PRO A 425 -21.90 -13.44 -8.63
C PRO A 425 -22.29 -12.61 -9.86
N ILE A 426 -21.32 -12.31 -10.74
CA ILE A 426 -21.55 -11.55 -11.99
C ILE A 426 -21.41 -12.42 -13.25
N ALA A 427 -20.79 -13.60 -13.12
CA ALA A 427 -20.65 -14.60 -14.18
C ALA A 427 -20.51 -15.99 -13.55
N ALA A 428 -20.71 -17.05 -14.34
CA ALA A 428 -20.62 -18.43 -13.87
C ALA A 428 -19.21 -18.83 -13.41
N VAL A 429 -18.18 -18.30 -14.08
CA VAL A 429 -16.77 -18.66 -13.86
C VAL A 429 -16.09 -17.86 -12.76
N GLY A 430 -16.77 -16.87 -12.17
CA GLY A 430 -16.17 -15.93 -11.22
C GLY A 430 -16.04 -14.52 -11.78
N ARG A 431 -15.09 -13.73 -11.24
CA ARG A 431 -14.80 -12.36 -11.69
C ARG A 431 -13.31 -12.08 -11.75
N ASP A 432 -12.96 -11.01 -12.44
CA ASP A 432 -11.59 -10.53 -12.48
C ASP A 432 -11.27 -9.66 -11.25
N VAL A 433 -10.02 -9.76 -10.77
CA VAL A 433 -9.49 -8.96 -9.66
C VAL A 433 -8.20 -8.31 -10.10
N TYR A 434 -7.95 -7.08 -9.66
CA TYR A 434 -6.83 -6.25 -10.07
C TYR A 434 -6.02 -5.83 -8.85
N LEU A 435 -4.69 -5.96 -8.96
CA LEU A 435 -3.74 -5.65 -7.90
C LEU A 435 -2.82 -4.53 -8.39
N LEU A 436 -2.83 -3.40 -7.70
CA LEU A 436 -1.89 -2.31 -7.92
C LEU A 436 -0.87 -2.27 -6.79
N VAL A 437 0.39 -2.50 -7.13
CA VAL A 437 1.52 -2.44 -6.21
C VAL A 437 2.04 -1.00 -6.15
N GLU A 438 1.97 -0.40 -4.97
CA GLU A 438 2.59 0.89 -4.67
C GLU A 438 3.82 0.67 -3.78
N THR A 439 4.90 1.36 -4.11
CA THR A 439 6.12 1.37 -3.29
C THR A 439 6.55 2.79 -3.02
N ALA A 440 6.79 3.13 -1.75
CA ALA A 440 7.32 4.41 -1.31
C ALA A 440 8.67 4.20 -0.59
N ASN A 441 9.64 5.08 -0.82
CA ASN A 441 10.99 5.00 -0.23
C ASN A 441 11.72 3.66 -0.47
N MET A 442 11.40 2.96 -1.56
CA MET A 442 12.01 1.66 -1.92
C MET A 442 12.74 1.71 -3.27
N PRO A 443 13.75 2.60 -3.46
CA PRO A 443 14.46 2.65 -4.74
C PRO A 443 15.31 1.39 -4.95
N ALA A 444 15.43 0.96 -6.20
CA ALA A 444 16.30 -0.17 -6.57
C ALA A 444 17.78 0.07 -6.21
N VAL A 445 18.19 1.35 -6.16
CA VAL A 445 19.48 1.81 -5.64
C VAL A 445 19.26 3.09 -4.83
N VAL A 446 19.70 3.12 -3.57
CA VAL A 446 19.65 4.29 -2.70
C VAL A 446 20.69 5.31 -3.20
N LYS A 447 20.31 6.59 -3.27
CA LYS A 447 21.27 7.66 -3.53
C LYS A 447 22.12 7.86 -2.28
N THR A 448 23.44 7.74 -2.39
CA THR A 448 24.37 7.93 -1.28
C THR A 448 24.87 9.38 -1.19
N PRO A 449 24.90 10.01 0.00
CA PRO A 449 24.31 9.51 1.26
C PRO A 449 22.78 9.61 1.22
N PRO A 450 22.05 8.68 1.88
CA PRO A 450 20.61 8.82 2.03
C PRO A 450 20.29 10.15 2.72
N PRO A 451 19.16 10.81 2.37
CA PRO A 451 18.72 11.99 3.10
C PRO A 451 18.64 11.66 4.59
N PRO A 452 19.17 12.51 5.49
CA PRO A 452 19.02 12.28 6.91
C PRO A 452 17.52 12.23 7.23
N PRO A 453 17.08 11.29 8.09
CA PRO A 453 15.70 11.30 8.56
C PRO A 453 15.39 12.64 9.21
N PRO A 454 14.13 13.12 9.17
CA PRO A 454 13.75 14.29 9.93
C PRO A 454 14.11 14.07 11.41
N PRO A 455 14.76 15.05 12.09
CA PRO A 455 15.25 14.87 13.45
C PRO A 455 14.16 14.36 14.40
N GLY A 456 14.45 13.27 15.11
CA GLY A 456 13.57 12.71 16.14
C GLY A 456 12.48 11.74 15.65
N LEU A 457 12.38 11.43 14.36
CA LEU A 457 11.36 10.48 13.85
C LEU A 457 11.80 9.00 13.84
N LEU A 458 13.09 8.70 13.64
CA LEU A 458 13.58 7.31 13.41
C LEU A 458 14.53 6.77 14.49
N ASN A 459 14.97 7.63 15.41
CA ASN A 459 15.89 7.23 16.46
C ASN A 459 15.14 7.13 17.77
N ASP A 460 15.46 6.09 18.55
CA ASP A 460 15.05 6.07 19.95
C ASP A 460 15.69 7.27 20.71
N PRO A 461 15.26 7.56 21.95
CA PRO A 461 15.83 8.66 22.74
C PRO A 461 17.35 8.56 22.97
N ASN A 462 17.97 7.42 22.69
CA ASN A 462 19.39 7.14 22.86
C ASN A 462 20.16 7.15 21.52
N GLY A 463 19.49 7.42 20.40
CA GLY A 463 20.13 7.46 19.07
C GLY A 463 20.25 6.10 18.37
N HIS A 464 19.53 5.06 18.82
CA HIS A 464 19.51 3.74 18.19
C HIS A 464 18.40 3.61 17.14
N ASP A 465 18.65 2.80 16.11
CA ASP A 465 17.65 2.40 15.12
C ASP A 465 16.46 1.70 15.81
N MET A 466 15.25 2.14 15.51
CA MET A 466 14.03 1.57 16.08
C MET A 466 13.68 0.22 15.42
N THR A 467 13.27 -0.76 16.23
CA THR A 467 12.67 -2.02 15.79
C THR A 467 11.24 -1.82 15.26
N PRO A 468 10.68 -2.77 14.46
CA PRO A 468 9.27 -2.75 14.05
C PRO A 468 8.28 -2.48 15.20
N ALA A 469 8.49 -3.13 16.34
CA ALA A 469 7.62 -2.96 17.51
C ALA A 469 7.70 -1.55 18.13
N GLN A 470 8.88 -0.92 18.09
CA GLN A 470 9.05 0.45 18.59
C GLN A 470 8.37 1.48 17.67
N TYR A 471 8.46 1.31 16.34
CA TYR A 471 7.73 2.16 15.39
C TYR A 471 6.23 2.05 15.59
N GLU A 472 5.74 0.83 15.73
CA GLU A 472 4.32 0.61 15.95
C GLU A 472 3.84 1.22 17.27
N ALA A 473 4.60 1.05 18.36
CA ALA A 473 4.26 1.67 19.64
C ALA A 473 4.28 3.21 19.57
N ALA A 474 5.16 3.80 18.75
CA ALA A 474 5.17 5.24 18.51
C ALA A 474 3.94 5.70 17.70
N ALA A 475 3.56 4.96 16.66
CA ALA A 475 2.35 5.24 15.88
C ALA A 475 1.07 5.10 16.71
N ALA A 476 0.94 4.01 17.49
CA ALA A 476 -0.19 3.77 18.39
C ALA A 476 -0.34 4.86 19.47
N ALA A 477 0.77 5.46 19.90
CA ALA A 477 0.79 6.59 20.84
C ALA A 477 0.52 7.95 20.18
N GLY A 478 0.26 8.00 18.88
CA GLY A 478 0.07 9.23 18.11
C GLY A 478 1.34 10.07 17.95
N ARG A 479 2.52 9.49 18.22
CA ARG A 479 3.82 10.18 18.05
C ARG A 479 4.31 10.18 16.61
N LEU A 480 3.79 9.26 15.80
CA LEU A 480 4.02 9.19 14.36
C LEU A 480 2.68 9.20 13.64
N THR A 481 2.48 10.15 12.74
CA THR A 481 1.32 10.14 11.83
C THR A 481 1.60 9.25 10.62
N GLU A 482 0.55 8.73 9.99
CA GLU A 482 0.66 7.98 8.74
C GLU A 482 1.46 8.73 7.66
N ALA A 483 1.21 10.04 7.51
CA ALA A 483 1.95 10.89 6.56
C ALA A 483 3.45 11.00 6.89
N GLN A 484 3.80 11.10 8.18
CA GLN A 484 5.20 11.10 8.60
C GLN A 484 5.86 9.77 8.26
N MET A 485 5.20 8.65 8.57
CA MET A 485 5.73 7.32 8.28
C MET A 485 5.88 7.08 6.78
N ASP A 486 4.92 7.51 5.96
CA ASP A 486 4.99 7.39 4.50
C ASP A 486 6.11 8.22 3.88
N SER A 487 6.49 9.32 4.51
CA SER A 487 7.56 10.18 4.01
C SER A 487 8.97 9.63 4.25
N VAL A 488 9.13 8.65 5.15
CA VAL A 488 10.46 8.19 5.60
C VAL A 488 10.64 6.68 5.61
N ILE A 489 9.59 5.90 5.85
CA ILE A 489 9.69 4.45 6.01
C ILE A 489 9.51 3.78 4.63
N PRO A 490 10.43 2.89 4.22
CA PRO A 490 10.21 2.00 3.08
C PRO A 490 8.89 1.27 3.21
N THR A 491 7.99 1.49 2.24
CA THR A 491 6.60 1.06 2.34
C THR A 491 6.19 0.35 1.06
N TYR A 492 5.60 -0.83 1.22
CA TYR A 492 5.06 -1.66 0.15
C TYR A 492 3.57 -1.85 0.36
N ARG A 493 2.74 -1.51 -0.61
CA ARG A 493 1.28 -1.61 -0.52
C ARG A 493 0.72 -2.32 -1.75
N VAL A 494 -0.32 -3.11 -1.53
CA VAL A 494 -1.10 -3.72 -2.59
C VAL A 494 -2.53 -3.23 -2.46
N HIS A 495 -2.94 -2.41 -3.41
CA HIS A 495 -4.32 -1.98 -3.56
C HIS A 495 -5.05 -3.00 -4.42
N VAL A 496 -6.23 -3.40 -3.99
CA VAL A 496 -6.99 -4.46 -4.66
C VAL A 496 -8.32 -3.91 -5.11
N PHE A 497 -8.74 -4.29 -6.31
CA PHE A 497 -10.01 -3.91 -6.88
C PHE A 497 -10.65 -5.13 -7.54
N TYR A 498 -11.97 -5.27 -7.45
CA TYR A 498 -12.69 -6.35 -8.13
C TYR A 498 -13.62 -5.79 -9.20
N ASP A 499 -13.85 -6.59 -10.25
CA ASP A 499 -14.81 -6.25 -11.30
C ASP A 499 -16.24 -6.25 -10.73
N SER A 500 -16.93 -5.13 -10.89
CA SER A 500 -18.33 -4.96 -10.49
C SER A 500 -19.33 -5.69 -11.39
N GLY A 501 -18.89 -6.17 -12.55
CA GLY A 501 -19.75 -6.69 -13.62
C GLY A 501 -20.45 -5.61 -14.43
N LYS A 502 -20.16 -4.33 -14.15
CA LYS A 502 -20.65 -3.17 -14.88
C LYS A 502 -19.52 -2.57 -15.72
N ALA A 503 -19.85 -1.84 -16.78
CA ALA A 503 -18.85 -1.24 -17.66
C ALA A 503 -19.24 0.17 -18.13
N ILE A 504 -18.23 1.02 -18.35
CA ILE A 504 -18.34 2.34 -18.99
C ILE A 504 -17.57 2.27 -20.31
N ASN A 505 -18.23 2.56 -21.43
CA ASN A 505 -17.64 2.49 -22.77
C ASN A 505 -16.95 1.13 -23.08
N GLY A 506 -17.51 0.03 -22.56
CA GLY A 506 -16.96 -1.32 -22.76
C GLY A 506 -15.80 -1.67 -21.81
N HIS A 507 -15.45 -0.80 -20.87
CA HIS A 507 -14.42 -1.06 -19.87
C HIS A 507 -15.02 -1.35 -18.50
N PRO A 508 -14.53 -2.37 -17.78
CA PRO A 508 -15.11 -2.77 -16.50
C PRO A 508 -14.97 -1.65 -15.46
N ILE A 509 -15.97 -1.50 -14.61
CA ILE A 509 -15.85 -0.67 -13.43
C ILE A 509 -15.31 -1.53 -12.31
N LEU A 510 -14.20 -1.10 -11.73
CA LEU A 510 -13.60 -1.77 -10.59
C LEU A 510 -14.10 -1.13 -9.31
N ILE A 511 -14.38 -1.95 -8.30
CA ILE A 511 -14.72 -1.48 -6.97
C ILE A 511 -13.51 -1.73 -6.07
N PRO A 512 -13.05 -0.71 -5.31
CA PRO A 512 -11.98 -0.88 -4.35
C PRO A 512 -12.33 -1.94 -3.28
N GLN A 513 -11.34 -2.77 -2.98
CA GLN A 513 -11.34 -3.76 -1.92
C GLN A 513 -10.35 -3.32 -0.83
N GLY A 514 -10.38 -3.95 0.35
CA GLY A 514 -9.31 -3.72 1.34
C GLY A 514 -7.95 -4.14 0.78
N GLY A 515 -7.01 -3.22 0.64
CA GLY A 515 -5.61 -3.51 0.33
C GLY A 515 -4.84 -3.98 1.56
N PHE A 516 -3.62 -4.47 1.37
CA PHE A 516 -2.69 -4.91 2.42
C PHE A 516 -1.29 -4.37 2.18
N GLY A 517 -0.45 -4.28 3.22
CA GLY A 517 0.88 -3.72 3.04
C GLY A 517 1.84 -3.92 4.20
N TYR A 518 3.07 -3.47 3.96
CA TYR A 518 4.22 -3.65 4.83
C TYR A 518 5.02 -2.34 4.95
N ARG A 519 5.30 -1.94 6.19
CA ARG A 519 6.32 -0.95 6.53
C ARG A 519 7.59 -1.69 6.87
N VAL A 520 8.63 -1.49 6.08
CA VAL A 520 9.82 -2.35 6.07
C VAL A 520 10.97 -1.64 6.77
N ILE A 521 11.46 -2.26 7.83
CA ILE A 521 12.59 -1.79 8.62
C ILE A 521 13.82 -2.63 8.28
N HIS A 522 14.91 -1.96 7.95
CA HIS A 522 16.20 -2.59 7.65
C HIS A 522 17.30 -1.90 8.44
N ASN A 523 18.14 -2.71 9.10
CA ASN A 523 19.33 -2.25 9.79
C ASN A 523 20.53 -2.79 9.01
N GLY A 524 21.29 -1.92 8.34
CA GLY A 524 22.41 -2.33 7.49
C GLY A 524 22.78 -1.29 6.44
N ASP A 525 23.89 -1.51 5.75
CA ASP A 525 24.36 -0.66 4.66
C ASP A 525 23.55 -0.96 3.38
N LEU A 526 22.43 -0.26 3.25
CA LEU A 526 21.44 -0.48 2.21
C LEU A 526 21.92 0.06 0.85
N LEU A 527 22.18 -0.85 -0.08
CA LEU A 527 22.36 -0.53 -1.50
C LEU A 527 21.03 -0.16 -2.15
N GLY A 528 19.94 -0.86 -1.84
CA GLY A 528 18.64 -0.67 -2.49
C GLY A 528 17.62 -1.74 -2.15
N TRP A 529 16.46 -1.70 -2.80
CA TRP A 529 15.37 -2.65 -2.56
C TRP A 529 15.08 -3.50 -3.79
N ALA A 530 14.75 -4.77 -3.56
CA ALA A 530 14.05 -5.60 -4.51
C ALA A 530 12.70 -6.01 -3.93
N HIS A 531 11.70 -6.07 -4.78
CA HIS A 531 10.38 -6.53 -4.38
C HIS A 531 9.67 -7.21 -5.55
N GLU A 532 8.79 -8.14 -5.22
CA GLU A 532 7.99 -8.87 -6.19
C GLU A 532 6.67 -9.30 -5.55
N THR A 533 5.60 -9.31 -6.33
CA THR A 533 4.37 -10.03 -5.98
C THR A 533 4.08 -11.04 -7.08
N VAL A 534 3.99 -12.32 -6.71
CA VAL A 534 3.69 -13.44 -7.60
C VAL A 534 2.42 -14.15 -7.14
N GLY A 535 1.71 -14.81 -8.04
CA GLY A 535 0.60 -15.68 -7.67
C GLY A 535 1.11 -17.04 -7.19
N GLU A 536 0.52 -17.57 -6.12
CA GLU A 536 0.86 -18.89 -5.57
C GLU A 536 0.07 -20.00 -6.26
N ASP A 537 -1.25 -19.81 -6.32
CA ASP A 537 -2.23 -20.72 -6.93
C ASP A 537 -2.97 -20.06 -8.11
N VAL A 538 -2.44 -18.93 -8.59
CA VAL A 538 -3.04 -18.13 -9.64
C VAL A 538 -1.98 -17.48 -10.53
N THR A 539 -2.35 -17.14 -11.76
CA THR A 539 -1.48 -16.39 -12.67
C THR A 539 -1.74 -14.89 -12.54
N LEU A 540 -0.71 -14.12 -12.15
CA LEU A 540 -0.73 -12.67 -12.23
C LEU A 540 -0.32 -12.21 -13.62
N THR A 541 -1.28 -11.66 -14.37
CA THR A 541 -1.00 -11.05 -15.68
C THR A 541 -0.71 -9.58 -15.47
N GLN A 542 0.52 -9.15 -15.71
CA GLN A 542 0.85 -7.73 -15.66
C GLN A 542 0.17 -6.98 -16.82
N VAL A 543 -0.76 -6.10 -16.51
CA VAL A 543 -1.49 -5.27 -17.49
C VAL A 543 -0.89 -3.87 -17.62
N ALA A 544 -0.08 -3.45 -16.63
CA ALA A 544 0.74 -2.24 -16.66
C ALA A 544 1.89 -2.35 -15.65
N PRO A 545 2.88 -1.44 -15.64
CA PRO A 545 3.87 -1.37 -14.57
C PRO A 545 3.18 -1.41 -13.19
N ASN A 546 3.56 -2.39 -12.37
CA ASN A 546 2.99 -2.64 -11.04
C ASN A 546 1.46 -2.89 -10.97
N PHE A 547 0.78 -3.04 -12.10
CA PHE A 547 -0.66 -3.31 -12.15
C PHE A 547 -0.91 -4.68 -12.76
N TYR A 548 -1.50 -5.56 -11.98
CA TYR A 548 -1.70 -6.97 -12.30
C TYR A 548 -3.18 -7.30 -12.33
N LYS A 549 -3.54 -8.24 -13.19
CA LYS A 549 -4.86 -8.84 -13.29
C LYS A 549 -4.79 -10.30 -12.89
N ILE A 550 -5.70 -10.71 -12.02
CA ILE A 550 -6.10 -12.08 -11.77
C ILE A 550 -7.39 -12.33 -12.53
N SER A 551 -7.37 -13.27 -13.48
CA SER A 551 -8.56 -13.61 -14.24
C SER A 551 -9.37 -14.70 -13.54
N HIS A 552 -10.69 -14.54 -13.50
CA HIS A 552 -11.64 -15.59 -13.08
C HIS A 552 -11.41 -16.16 -11.67
N VAL A 553 -11.29 -15.28 -10.66
CA VAL A 553 -11.39 -15.74 -9.26
C VAL A 553 -12.77 -16.36 -9.06
N PRO A 554 -12.88 -17.64 -8.64
CA PRO A 554 -14.16 -18.34 -8.54
C PRO A 554 -15.13 -17.64 -7.61
N ASN A 555 -16.43 -17.66 -7.93
CA ASN A 555 -17.47 -17.12 -7.03
C ASN A 555 -17.36 -17.74 -5.64
N ASP A 556 -17.50 -16.91 -4.61
CA ASP A 556 -17.28 -17.28 -3.22
C ASP A 556 -15.89 -17.88 -2.89
N GLY A 557 -14.93 -17.68 -3.80
CA GLY A 557 -13.59 -18.22 -3.72
C GLY A 557 -12.55 -17.24 -3.18
N VAL A 558 -11.37 -17.80 -2.99
CA VAL A 558 -10.14 -17.13 -2.56
C VAL A 558 -9.00 -17.60 -3.45
N VAL A 559 -8.02 -16.73 -3.69
CA VAL A 559 -6.73 -17.06 -4.33
C VAL A 559 -5.61 -16.44 -3.51
N HIS A 560 -4.36 -16.79 -3.78
CA HIS A 560 -3.23 -16.41 -2.95
C HIS A 560 -2.10 -15.80 -3.77
N VAL A 561 -1.49 -14.78 -3.20
CA VAL A 561 -0.29 -14.12 -3.74
C VAL A 561 0.81 -14.13 -2.70
N ILE A 562 2.06 -14.16 -3.17
CA ILE A 562 3.26 -14.10 -2.34
C ILE A 562 3.96 -12.79 -2.63
N THR A 563 4.13 -11.97 -1.59
CA THR A 563 4.97 -10.77 -1.62
C THR A 563 6.36 -11.12 -1.11
N THR A 564 7.39 -10.79 -1.89
CA THR A 564 8.80 -10.84 -1.47
C THR A 564 9.37 -9.43 -1.43
N ILE A 565 10.06 -9.07 -0.35
CA ILE A 565 10.79 -7.81 -0.20
C ILE A 565 12.20 -8.13 0.30
N GLU A 566 13.21 -7.61 -0.37
CA GLU A 566 14.62 -7.84 -0.04
C GLU A 566 15.37 -6.51 0.04
N ALA A 567 16.04 -6.29 1.17
CA ALA A 567 16.99 -5.21 1.32
C ALA A 567 18.32 -5.67 0.76
N ARG A 568 18.75 -5.08 -0.35
CA ARG A 568 20.05 -5.35 -0.97
C ARG A 568 21.09 -4.55 -0.21
N GLU A 569 22.07 -5.22 0.37
CA GLU A 569 23.17 -4.57 1.09
C GLU A 569 24.40 -4.41 0.19
N HIS A 570 25.25 -3.43 0.50
CA HIS A 570 26.56 -3.30 -0.14
C HIS A 570 27.42 -4.56 0.10
N GLY A 571 27.96 -5.12 -0.99
CA GLY A 571 28.82 -6.30 -0.94
C GLY A 571 28.10 -7.65 -0.94
N GLN A 572 26.77 -7.68 -0.84
CA GLN A 572 26.03 -8.90 -1.13
C GLN A 572 26.23 -9.31 -2.59
N SER A 573 26.56 -10.58 -2.79
CA SER A 573 26.68 -11.17 -4.11
C SER A 573 25.40 -10.96 -4.90
N GLY A 574 25.53 -10.45 -6.14
CA GLY A 574 24.38 -10.16 -7.01
C GLY A 574 23.38 -11.33 -7.15
N PRO A 575 22.15 -11.04 -7.61
CA PRO A 575 21.02 -11.95 -7.53
C PRO A 575 21.32 -13.33 -8.11
N SER A 576 20.69 -14.38 -7.55
CA SER A 576 20.69 -15.72 -8.14
C SER A 576 20.28 -15.65 -9.61
N GLY A 577 20.99 -16.36 -10.48
CA GLY A 577 20.78 -16.34 -11.92
C GLY A 577 21.65 -15.36 -12.71
N ALA A 578 22.36 -14.44 -12.06
CA ALA A 578 23.26 -13.50 -12.72
C ALA A 578 24.43 -14.21 -13.43
N TRP A 579 24.76 -13.71 -14.62
CA TRP A 579 25.97 -14.09 -15.34
C TRP A 579 27.13 -13.19 -14.94
N ARG A 580 28.33 -13.74 -14.99
CA ARG A 580 29.56 -13.00 -14.72
C ARG A 580 30.64 -13.40 -15.70
N PHE A 581 31.50 -12.45 -15.98
CA PHE A 581 32.74 -12.64 -16.69
C PHE A 581 33.89 -12.41 -15.71
N PHE A 582 34.94 -13.21 -15.78
CA PHE A 582 36.14 -13.01 -14.96
C PHE A 582 37.42 -13.22 -15.76
N VAL A 583 38.48 -12.58 -15.31
CA VAL A 583 39.86 -12.74 -15.81
C VAL A 583 40.81 -12.72 -14.63
N ASP A 584 41.64 -13.76 -14.53
CA ASP A 584 42.62 -13.94 -13.45
C ASP A 584 44.01 -14.15 -14.05
N ALA A 585 45.03 -13.59 -13.42
CA ALA A 585 46.42 -13.80 -13.80
C ALA A 585 47.28 -14.05 -12.55
N GLY A 586 48.30 -14.88 -12.69
CA GLY A 586 49.09 -15.30 -11.55
C GLY A 586 50.33 -16.12 -11.88
N GLY A 587 50.99 -16.59 -10.83
CA GLY A 587 52.15 -17.47 -10.93
C GLY A 587 51.76 -18.94 -10.86
N ASN A 588 52.54 -19.78 -11.53
CA ASN A 588 52.46 -21.24 -11.40
C ASN A 588 53.45 -21.69 -10.33
N SER A 589 53.03 -22.63 -9.49
CA SER A 589 53.92 -23.41 -8.65
C SER A 589 53.76 -24.88 -9.06
N PRO A 590 54.60 -25.38 -9.97
CA PRO A 590 54.55 -26.77 -10.38
C PRO A 590 54.85 -27.72 -9.21
N ASN A 591 54.22 -28.89 -9.23
CA ASN A 591 54.49 -29.97 -8.29
C ASN A 591 55.41 -31.00 -8.99
N GLY A 592 56.69 -30.67 -9.22
CA GLY A 592 57.60 -31.54 -9.97
C GLY A 592 58.84 -30.85 -10.52
N ALA A 593 59.32 -31.31 -11.69
CA ALA A 593 60.56 -30.86 -12.34
C ALA A 593 60.39 -29.66 -13.30
N LEU A 594 59.23 -29.01 -13.27
CA LEU A 594 58.96 -27.79 -14.02
C LEU A 594 59.24 -26.58 -13.11
N ASP A 595 59.56 -25.43 -13.70
CA ASP A 595 59.60 -24.12 -13.03
C ASP A 595 58.42 -23.28 -13.54
N GLY A 596 57.60 -22.74 -12.64
CA GLY A 596 56.39 -22.03 -13.06
C GLY A 596 56.68 -20.60 -13.53
N ARG A 597 56.11 -20.18 -14.67
CA ARG A 597 56.20 -18.80 -15.16
C ARG A 597 54.97 -17.98 -14.81
N PHE A 598 53.88 -18.21 -15.55
CA PHE A 598 52.64 -17.45 -15.39
C PHE A 598 51.43 -18.27 -15.85
N SER A 599 50.28 -17.89 -15.34
CA SER A 599 48.98 -18.41 -15.74
C SER A 599 47.99 -17.28 -15.94
N ILE A 600 47.13 -17.44 -16.93
CA ILE A 600 45.99 -16.57 -17.19
C ILE A 600 44.74 -17.40 -17.41
N ASN A 601 43.66 -17.06 -16.73
CA ASN A 601 42.35 -17.67 -16.87
C ASN A 601 41.34 -16.60 -17.26
N ALA A 602 40.38 -16.97 -18.11
CA ALA A 602 39.19 -16.18 -18.36
C ALA A 602 37.98 -17.09 -18.45
N GLY A 603 36.83 -16.63 -17.97
CA GLY A 603 35.66 -17.49 -17.91
C GLY A 603 34.32 -16.78 -17.76
N LEU A 604 33.27 -17.59 -17.87
CA LEU A 604 31.90 -17.21 -17.58
C LEU A 604 31.41 -17.98 -16.34
N GLU A 605 30.87 -17.27 -15.37
CA GLU A 605 30.27 -17.82 -14.16
C GLU A 605 28.75 -17.58 -14.19
N ARG A 606 27.95 -18.58 -13.83
CA ARG A 606 26.52 -18.43 -13.55
C ARG A 606 26.23 -18.77 -12.10
N ARG A 607 25.66 -17.82 -11.34
CA ARG A 607 25.26 -18.06 -9.96
C ARG A 607 23.95 -18.84 -9.90
N LEU A 608 23.98 -20.02 -9.31
CA LEU A 608 22.81 -20.90 -9.17
C LEU A 608 22.02 -20.53 -7.91
N THR A 609 22.70 -20.25 -6.81
CA THR A 609 22.12 -19.84 -5.52
C THR A 609 23.01 -18.78 -4.85
N ASN A 610 22.61 -18.27 -3.68
CA ASN A 610 23.45 -17.33 -2.92
C ASN A 610 24.83 -17.90 -2.55
N ASN A 611 25.02 -19.21 -2.57
CA ASN A 611 26.29 -19.83 -2.19
C ASN A 611 26.91 -20.67 -3.31
N TRP A 612 26.18 -20.99 -4.37
CA TRP A 612 26.67 -21.86 -5.45
C TRP A 612 26.74 -21.14 -6.78
N SER A 613 27.83 -21.36 -7.52
CA SER A 613 27.93 -21.05 -8.94
C SER A 613 28.57 -22.18 -9.73
N ILE A 614 28.36 -22.11 -11.05
CA ILE A 614 29.05 -22.92 -12.04
C ILE A 614 29.85 -21.99 -12.93
N GLU A 615 31.04 -22.39 -13.36
CA GLU A 615 31.91 -21.60 -14.22
C GLU A 615 32.52 -22.43 -15.35
N GLY A 616 32.61 -21.84 -16.54
CA GLY A 616 33.38 -22.37 -17.66
C GLY A 616 34.65 -21.54 -17.85
N ILE A 617 35.80 -22.19 -17.92
CA ILE A 617 37.12 -21.56 -17.89
C ILE A 617 37.92 -21.92 -19.14
N LEU A 618 38.52 -20.91 -19.77
CA LEU A 618 39.62 -21.05 -20.72
C LEU A 618 40.90 -20.52 -20.06
N GLY A 619 41.91 -21.38 -19.93
CA GLY A 619 43.17 -21.07 -19.26
C GLY A 619 44.40 -21.31 -20.13
N TYR A 620 45.47 -20.57 -19.86
CA TYR A 620 46.80 -20.79 -20.41
C TYR A 620 47.83 -20.74 -19.29
N HIS A 621 48.71 -21.74 -19.23
CA HIS A 621 49.73 -21.91 -18.20
C HIS A 621 51.08 -22.13 -18.86
N ALA A 622 52.09 -21.33 -18.53
CA ALA A 622 53.46 -21.49 -19.04
C ALA A 622 54.42 -21.96 -17.94
N PHE A 623 55.34 -22.83 -18.32
CA PHE A 623 56.38 -23.42 -17.46
C PHE A 623 57.73 -23.35 -18.18
N ASP A 624 58.78 -22.98 -17.44
CA ASP A 624 60.16 -23.19 -17.86
C ASP A 624 60.52 -24.65 -17.55
N ALA A 625 61.12 -25.38 -18.49
CA ALA A 625 61.61 -26.74 -18.22
C ALA A 625 63.08 -26.89 -18.62
N VAL A 626 63.73 -27.93 -18.10
CA VAL A 626 65.17 -28.19 -18.31
C VAL A 626 65.51 -28.56 -19.76
N ILE A 627 64.54 -29.08 -20.53
CA ILE A 627 64.74 -29.57 -21.90
C ILE A 627 63.99 -28.68 -22.92
N ASP A 628 62.69 -28.45 -22.73
CA ASP A 628 61.85 -27.58 -23.57
C ASP A 628 60.78 -26.87 -22.72
N ASP A 629 60.50 -25.59 -22.95
CA ASP A 629 59.41 -24.85 -22.30
C ASP A 629 58.07 -25.59 -22.51
N VAL A 630 57.33 -25.85 -21.43
CA VAL A 630 56.03 -26.54 -21.48
C VAL A 630 54.90 -25.53 -21.30
N ASN A 631 53.86 -25.64 -22.12
CA ASN A 631 52.66 -24.83 -22.02
C ASN A 631 51.42 -25.72 -21.91
N ALA A 632 50.45 -25.32 -21.08
CA ALA A 632 49.18 -26.02 -20.95
C ALA A 632 48.00 -25.08 -21.27
N TRP A 633 47.16 -25.46 -22.24
CA TRP A 633 45.86 -24.84 -22.49
C TRP A 633 44.78 -25.60 -21.77
N GLN A 634 43.89 -24.92 -21.06
CA GLN A 634 42.81 -25.51 -20.27
C GLN A 634 41.45 -25.11 -20.83
N LEU A 635 40.54 -26.08 -20.97
CA LEU A 635 39.10 -25.83 -21.07
C LEU A 635 38.40 -26.64 -19.98
N SER A 636 37.83 -26.00 -18.96
CA SER A 636 37.21 -26.69 -17.83
C SER A 636 35.83 -26.16 -17.44
N ALA A 637 35.07 -27.00 -16.75
CA ALA A 637 33.83 -26.64 -16.07
C ALA A 637 33.98 -26.91 -14.57
N ASN A 638 33.73 -25.89 -13.75
CA ASN A 638 33.90 -25.97 -12.31
C ASN A 638 32.59 -25.63 -11.58
N ALA A 639 32.43 -26.17 -10.38
CA ALA A 639 31.48 -25.71 -9.38
C ALA A 639 32.23 -24.91 -8.30
N LYS A 640 31.66 -23.78 -7.87
CA LYS A 640 32.24 -22.86 -6.87
C LYS A 640 31.23 -22.63 -5.74
N TYR A 641 31.68 -22.80 -4.50
CA TYR A 641 30.90 -22.60 -3.28
C TYR A 641 31.45 -21.44 -2.45
N PHE A 642 30.62 -20.45 -2.15
CA PHE A 642 30.96 -19.28 -1.35
C PHE A 642 30.50 -19.43 0.11
N PHE A 643 31.37 -19.04 1.04
CA PHE A 643 31.09 -18.97 2.46
C PHE A 643 30.66 -17.54 2.86
N GLY A 644 29.50 -17.42 3.50
CA GLY A 644 28.95 -16.13 3.95
C GLY A 644 28.31 -15.28 2.84
N THR A 645 27.76 -14.13 3.23
CA THR A 645 27.03 -13.20 2.34
C THR A 645 27.65 -11.79 2.31
N SER A 646 28.76 -11.57 3.01
CA SER A 646 29.40 -10.26 3.10
C SER A 646 30.12 -9.88 1.79
N ALA A 647 30.65 -8.65 1.75
CA ALA A 647 31.50 -8.17 0.66
C ALA A 647 32.72 -9.08 0.41
N LEU A 648 33.29 -9.67 1.46
CA LEU A 648 34.44 -10.57 1.38
C LEU A 648 33.99 -12.02 1.56
N GLN A 649 33.95 -12.78 0.47
CA GLN A 649 33.46 -14.14 0.40
C GLN A 649 34.62 -15.11 0.20
N PRO A 650 35.02 -15.89 1.21
CA PRO A 650 35.82 -17.08 0.99
C PRO A 650 35.07 -18.05 0.09
N PHE A 651 35.79 -18.79 -0.74
CA PHE A 651 35.20 -19.82 -1.58
C PHE A 651 36.09 -21.04 -1.73
N VAL A 652 35.47 -22.16 -2.10
CA VAL A 652 36.14 -23.35 -2.64
C VAL A 652 35.58 -23.64 -4.02
N ASN A 653 36.40 -24.19 -4.91
CA ASN A 653 35.97 -24.64 -6.23
C ASN A 653 36.56 -26.01 -6.57
N ALA A 654 35.89 -26.72 -7.46
CA ALA A 654 36.40 -27.95 -8.06
C ALA A 654 35.78 -28.15 -9.44
N GLY A 655 36.52 -28.74 -10.36
CA GLY A 655 36.04 -28.99 -11.70
C GLY A 655 36.84 -30.01 -12.48
N VAL A 656 36.35 -30.28 -13.68
CA VAL A 656 36.95 -31.21 -14.64
C VAL A 656 37.14 -30.48 -15.97
N GLY A 657 38.14 -30.89 -16.74
CA GLY A 657 38.45 -30.24 -17.99
C GLY A 657 39.35 -31.05 -18.90
N VAL A 658 39.61 -30.48 -20.06
CA VAL A 658 40.56 -30.97 -21.04
C VAL A 658 41.74 -30.01 -21.10
N TYR A 659 42.95 -30.56 -21.10
CA TYR A 659 44.20 -29.83 -21.06
C TYR A 659 45.06 -30.22 -22.26
N ARG A 660 45.53 -29.25 -23.04
CA ARG A 660 46.49 -29.49 -24.13
C ARG A 660 47.89 -29.08 -23.67
N ILE A 661 48.81 -30.04 -23.59
CA ILE A 661 50.18 -29.87 -23.07
C ILE A 661 51.15 -29.86 -24.25
N ASP A 662 51.90 -28.78 -24.43
CA ASP A 662 52.81 -28.55 -25.57
C ASP A 662 54.20 -28.14 -25.10
N PRO A 663 55.28 -28.92 -25.37
CA PRO A 663 55.32 -30.29 -25.92
C PRO A 663 54.99 -31.38 -24.85
N PRO A 664 54.56 -32.61 -25.24
CA PRO A 664 54.62 -33.24 -26.56
C PRO A 664 53.38 -33.05 -27.48
N ASP A 665 52.58 -32.01 -27.27
CA ASP A 665 51.32 -31.75 -27.99
C ASP A 665 50.24 -32.80 -27.72
N ASP A 666 50.07 -33.15 -26.44
CA ASP A 666 49.06 -34.13 -25.98
C ASP A 666 47.81 -33.43 -25.43
N THR A 667 46.67 -34.09 -25.52
CA THR A 667 45.39 -33.61 -24.98
C THR A 667 44.87 -34.58 -23.92
N GLU A 668 44.85 -34.10 -22.68
CA GLU A 668 44.61 -34.92 -21.51
C GLU A 668 43.35 -34.50 -20.77
N PHE A 669 42.68 -35.48 -20.18
CA PHE A 669 41.61 -35.19 -19.23
C PHE A 669 42.22 -34.89 -17.86
N GLY A 670 41.69 -33.88 -17.17
CA GLY A 670 42.18 -33.50 -15.86
C GLY A 670 41.10 -32.96 -14.95
N PHE A 671 41.48 -32.77 -13.69
CA PHE A 671 40.65 -32.11 -12.69
C PHE A 671 41.40 -30.97 -12.04
N ASN A 672 40.65 -30.04 -11.46
CA ASN A 672 41.19 -28.97 -10.65
C ASN A 672 40.37 -28.78 -9.38
N ALA A 673 41.02 -28.35 -8.31
CA ALA A 673 40.39 -28.00 -7.04
C ALA A 673 41.13 -26.85 -6.38
N GLY A 674 40.40 -25.95 -5.75
CA GLY A 674 40.97 -24.71 -5.23
C GLY A 674 40.15 -24.04 -4.16
N ALA A 675 40.72 -22.96 -3.64
CA ALA A 675 40.09 -22.08 -2.67
C ALA A 675 40.54 -20.64 -2.90
N GLY A 676 39.73 -19.69 -2.47
CA GLY A 676 40.03 -18.28 -2.68
C GLY A 676 39.22 -17.32 -1.82
N LEU A 677 39.46 -16.04 -2.07
CA LEU A 677 38.73 -14.92 -1.49
C LEU A 677 38.23 -14.02 -2.61
N LEU A 678 36.95 -13.70 -2.58
CA LEU A 678 36.31 -12.74 -3.48
C LEU A 678 35.91 -11.50 -2.68
N TRP A 679 36.33 -10.33 -3.10
CA TRP A 679 35.85 -9.05 -2.58
C TRP A 679 34.93 -8.38 -3.60
N ASN A 680 33.63 -8.33 -3.33
CA ASN A 680 32.64 -7.59 -4.11
C ASN A 680 32.79 -6.09 -3.82
N VAL A 681 33.51 -5.38 -4.69
CA VAL A 681 33.70 -3.92 -4.61
C VAL A 681 32.36 -3.21 -4.76
N ASN A 682 31.50 -3.69 -5.65
CA ASN A 682 30.11 -3.25 -5.82
C ASN A 682 29.29 -4.37 -6.51
N PRO A 683 27.98 -4.20 -6.78
CA PRO A 683 27.16 -5.26 -7.39
C PRO A 683 27.63 -5.74 -8.76
N LYS A 684 28.41 -4.92 -9.48
CA LYS A 684 28.94 -5.25 -10.80
C LYS A 684 30.37 -5.75 -10.74
N TRP A 685 31.21 -5.22 -9.85
CA TRP A 685 32.65 -5.48 -9.84
C TRP A 685 33.09 -6.23 -8.59
N GLY A 686 33.92 -7.26 -8.79
CA GLY A 686 34.62 -7.97 -7.74
C GLY A 686 36.10 -8.14 -8.06
N VAL A 687 36.91 -8.32 -7.02
CA VAL A 687 38.32 -8.71 -7.09
C VAL A 687 38.45 -10.08 -6.44
N GLU A 688 39.08 -11.05 -7.10
CA GLU A 688 39.31 -12.38 -6.53
C GLU A 688 40.78 -12.74 -6.42
N ALA A 689 41.10 -13.51 -5.39
CA ALA A 689 42.38 -14.17 -5.19
C ALA A 689 42.12 -15.67 -5.06
N ALA A 690 42.71 -16.47 -5.93
CA ALA A 690 42.44 -17.91 -6.02
C ALA A 690 43.74 -18.72 -6.00
N TYR A 691 43.71 -19.82 -5.24
CA TYR A 691 44.69 -20.90 -5.34
C TYR A 691 43.99 -22.11 -5.95
N ASN A 692 44.51 -22.63 -7.07
CA ASN A 692 43.97 -23.84 -7.71
C ASN A 692 45.08 -24.86 -7.91
N HIS A 693 44.84 -26.11 -7.51
CA HIS A 693 45.65 -27.26 -7.89
C HIS A 693 45.02 -27.93 -9.11
N HIS A 694 45.86 -28.21 -10.11
CA HIS A 694 45.53 -28.90 -11.34
C HIS A 694 46.25 -30.24 -11.37
N SER A 695 45.53 -31.27 -11.80
CA SER A 695 46.09 -32.60 -11.99
C SER A 695 45.66 -33.17 -13.34
N THR A 696 46.66 -33.46 -14.17
CA THR A 696 46.53 -34.16 -15.45
C THR A 696 47.53 -35.32 -15.44
N ASP A 697 47.29 -36.39 -16.19
CA ASP A 697 48.35 -37.37 -16.44
C ASP A 697 49.23 -36.81 -17.57
N PRO A 698 50.56 -36.58 -17.42
CA PRO A 698 51.42 -36.83 -16.26
C PRO A 698 51.81 -35.55 -15.45
N VAL A 699 51.12 -34.42 -15.62
CA VAL A 699 51.54 -33.10 -15.09
C VAL A 699 50.60 -32.59 -13.99
N ASP A 700 51.19 -32.31 -12.82
CA ASP A 700 50.52 -31.67 -11.69
C ASP A 700 51.11 -30.28 -11.42
N TRP A 701 50.25 -29.28 -11.22
CA TRP A 701 50.70 -27.93 -10.84
C TRP A 701 49.70 -27.22 -9.94
N SER A 702 50.14 -26.13 -9.34
CA SER A 702 49.27 -25.20 -8.62
C SER A 702 49.38 -23.81 -9.23
N THR A 703 48.33 -23.01 -9.09
CA THR A 703 48.32 -21.59 -9.48
C THR A 703 47.94 -20.74 -8.29
N LEU A 704 48.53 -19.54 -8.20
CA LEU A 704 48.08 -18.47 -7.31
C LEU A 704 47.77 -17.25 -8.16
N GLN A 705 46.50 -16.89 -8.26
CA GLN A 705 45.98 -15.93 -9.23
C GLN A 705 45.24 -14.78 -8.53
N LEU A 706 45.31 -13.60 -9.15
CA LEU A 706 44.51 -12.43 -8.81
C LEU A 706 43.69 -12.03 -10.04
N GLY A 707 42.42 -11.73 -9.85
CA GLY A 707 41.50 -11.49 -10.94
C GLY A 707 40.45 -10.42 -10.69
N LEU A 708 39.84 -9.98 -11.79
CA LEU A 708 38.70 -9.08 -11.81
C LEU A 708 37.47 -9.84 -12.30
N ARG A 709 36.34 -9.56 -11.66
CA ARG A 709 35.04 -10.15 -11.99
C ARG A 709 34.02 -9.07 -12.27
N TRP A 710 33.27 -9.23 -13.37
CA TRP A 710 32.18 -8.34 -13.77
C TRP A 710 30.85 -9.10 -13.86
N SER A 711 29.79 -8.63 -13.19
CA SER A 711 28.44 -9.20 -13.22
C SER A 711 27.51 -8.40 -14.14
N PHE A 712 26.71 -9.09 -14.96
CA PHE A 712 25.82 -8.48 -15.94
C PHE A 712 24.45 -9.16 -16.05
#